data_AF-A0A820MJN2-F1
#
_entry.id   AF-A0A820MJN2-F1
#
_cell.length_a   1.000
_cell.length_b   1.000
_cell.length_c   1.000
_cell.angle_alpha   90.00
_cell.angle_beta   90.00
_cell.angle_gamma   90.00
#
_symmetry.space_group_name_H-M   'P 1'
#
loop_
_entity.id
_entity.type
_entity.pdbx_description
1 polymer ?
#
loop_
_entity_poly.entity_id
_entity_poly.type
_entity_poly.pdbx_seq_one_letter_code
_entity_poly.pdbx_strand_id
1 'polypeptide(L)'
;MYSFLAWIFIDLIFCSLIIFTKQQYTPDWSSLDKRPLPTWMWWAWKGNNPNPDTVAFMNKNYPPDWTYADFAEQFHAELYDPNEWADIFAASGAKYIVLTSKHHEGFTMWPSKYSFNWNAMDVGPKRDLLGDLANAIRNRTDIVFGLYHSMYEWFHPLYLEDKKNGFNTQYFPNMKTLPELKEIVENYKPSVIWSDGDWEALDTYWNSTGFLAWLYNESPVKDTVVVNDRWGNGIPCQHGGFYTCSDHYNPGHLVTHKWENCFTIDRDSWGFRRTAKLDDYLTIEELLNQIITTVSTGGNVLINVGPTSYGKIAPIFEERLRQMGSWLKVNGEAIYSSIPWKYQNDTINKNVWYTSSKDKQFVYASLLSWPSDTTEITLGAPVSSTSTRVTLLGSDVGPLNWRSASESGGIIIDVSNIKIYSLASDWAWVFKLENVSGSDEQQYTPDWKSLDSRPLPAWYDESKIGIFIHWGVFSVPSIVSEWMWWDWKGDKPNPKLVDFMKKNYPPDWTYADFAEQFHAEFYDPNEWADIFAASGAKYIVLTSKHHEGFTMWPSKYSFNWNAMDVGPKRDLLGDLANAIRNRTNIVFGLYHSMFEWFHPLYLEDKKNGFKTQYFPNMKTLPELKEIVENYKPSVIWSDGDWEALDTYWNSTGFLAWLYNESPVKDTVVVNDRWGSDMPCHHGGFYTCSDHYNPGHLVTHKWENCFTVCHLLLTVV
;
A
#
# COMPACT_ATOMS: atom_id res chain seq x y z
N MET A 1 32.13 41.09 -38.28
CA MET A 1 31.28 40.28 -39.18
C MET A 1 31.39 38.84 -38.71
N TYR A 2 30.28 38.13 -38.61
CA TYR A 2 30.06 36.89 -37.84
C TYR A 2 29.84 37.06 -36.34
N SER A 3 28.74 37.73 -36.00
CA SER A 3 28.03 37.55 -34.73
C SER A 3 26.53 37.77 -34.98
N PHE A 4 25.93 36.95 -35.85
CA PHE A 4 24.48 36.98 -36.15
C PHE A 4 24.17 35.72 -36.96
N LEU A 5 23.98 34.56 -36.29
CA LEU A 5 23.34 33.33 -36.83
C LEU A 5 23.46 32.14 -35.84
N ALA A 6 23.09 32.35 -34.57
CA ALA A 6 22.87 31.25 -33.63
C ALA A 6 21.74 31.54 -32.63
N TRP A 7 20.77 32.37 -33.05
CA TRP A 7 19.56 32.73 -32.30
C TRP A 7 18.27 32.46 -33.10
N ILE A 8 18.35 31.60 -34.13
CA ILE A 8 17.20 31.15 -34.91
C ILE A 8 17.39 29.65 -35.14
N PHE A 9 17.32 28.84 -34.08
CA PHE A 9 17.06 27.40 -34.16
C PHE A 9 16.59 26.80 -32.82
N ILE A 10 16.22 27.63 -31.83
CA ILE A 10 15.65 27.20 -30.54
C ILE A 10 14.20 27.69 -30.34
N ASP A 11 13.60 28.38 -31.31
CA ASP A 11 12.19 28.83 -31.24
C ASP A 11 11.20 27.97 -32.06
N LEU A 12 11.63 26.81 -32.60
CA LEU A 12 10.77 25.89 -33.35
C LEU A 12 10.63 24.50 -32.73
N ILE A 13 11.23 24.25 -31.57
CA ILE A 13 11.02 23.01 -30.76
C ILE A 13 10.40 23.33 -29.39
N PHE A 14 10.19 24.60 -29.05
CA PHE A 14 9.42 25.04 -27.89
C PHE A 14 7.96 25.44 -28.19
N CYS A 15 7.52 25.32 -29.45
CA CYS A 15 6.14 25.61 -29.86
C CYS A 15 5.23 24.36 -29.98
N SER A 16 5.66 23.19 -29.50
CA SER A 16 4.90 21.93 -29.60
C SER A 16 4.61 21.24 -28.26
N LEU A 17 4.87 21.89 -27.12
CA LEU A 17 4.71 21.24 -25.80
C LEU A 17 4.18 22.16 -24.69
N ILE A 18 3.39 23.17 -25.05
CA ILE A 18 2.53 23.89 -24.10
C ILE A 18 1.14 24.04 -24.75
N ILE A 19 0.47 22.90 -24.93
CA ILE A 19 -0.99 22.85 -24.86
C ILE A 19 -1.26 22.13 -23.54
N PHE A 20 -1.19 22.87 -22.43
CA PHE A 20 -1.93 22.47 -21.25
C PHE A 20 -3.39 22.46 -21.68
N THR A 21 -3.90 21.26 -21.92
CA THR A 21 -5.32 20.97 -21.94
C THR A 21 -5.88 21.50 -20.63
N LYS A 22 -6.50 22.69 -20.68
CA LYS A 22 -7.67 22.98 -19.85
C LYS A 22 -8.71 21.95 -20.26
N GLN A 23 -8.60 20.74 -19.72
CA GLN A 23 -9.68 19.79 -19.70
C GLN A 23 -10.65 20.34 -18.66
N GLN A 24 -11.46 21.32 -19.06
CA GLN A 24 -12.74 21.51 -18.41
C GLN A 24 -13.42 20.16 -18.50
N TYR A 25 -13.57 19.50 -17.36
CA TYR A 25 -14.42 18.33 -17.20
C TYR A 25 -15.86 18.76 -17.47
N THR A 26 -16.21 18.84 -18.75
CA THR A 26 -17.59 18.63 -19.19
C THR A 26 -17.77 17.11 -19.23
N PRO A 27 -18.72 16.53 -18.50
CA PRO A 27 -18.98 15.10 -18.61
C PRO A 27 -19.22 14.75 -20.08
N ASP A 28 -18.56 13.71 -20.58
CA ASP A 28 -18.86 13.17 -21.90
C ASP A 28 -20.20 12.43 -21.81
N TRP A 29 -21.27 13.17 -22.08
CA TRP A 29 -22.66 12.67 -22.05
C TRP A 29 -22.98 11.75 -23.24
N SER A 30 -22.01 11.42 -24.11
CA SER A 30 -22.24 10.64 -25.33
C SER A 30 -22.29 9.12 -25.11
N SER A 31 -21.90 8.63 -23.94
CA SER A 31 -21.89 7.19 -23.58
C SER A 31 -23.08 6.74 -22.72
N LEU A 32 -23.94 7.66 -22.26
CA LEU A 32 -25.21 7.29 -21.65
C LEU A 32 -26.12 6.74 -22.74
N ASP A 33 -26.39 5.43 -22.68
CA ASP A 33 -27.37 4.75 -23.51
C ASP A 33 -28.66 5.59 -23.57
N LYS A 34 -29.34 5.56 -24.72
CA LYS A 34 -30.40 6.50 -25.13
C LYS A 34 -31.67 6.48 -24.25
N ARG A 35 -31.63 5.90 -23.05
CA ARG A 35 -32.72 5.75 -22.10
C ARG A 35 -32.30 6.34 -20.74
N PRO A 36 -33.14 7.17 -20.10
CA PRO A 36 -32.76 7.84 -18.85
C PRO A 36 -32.68 6.84 -17.69
N LEU A 37 -31.66 7.00 -16.85
CA LEU A 37 -31.56 6.30 -15.57
C LEU A 37 -32.78 6.65 -14.69
N PRO A 38 -33.54 5.68 -14.15
CA PRO A 38 -34.65 5.92 -13.22
C PRO A 38 -34.36 6.86 -12.06
N THR A 39 -33.18 6.76 -11.44
CA THR A 39 -32.76 7.64 -10.33
C THR A 39 -32.58 9.08 -10.78
N TRP A 40 -32.42 9.33 -12.08
CA TRP A 40 -32.28 10.64 -12.70
C TRP A 40 -33.55 11.13 -13.39
N MET A 41 -34.70 10.49 -13.15
CA MET A 41 -35.97 10.79 -13.81
C MET A 41 -36.36 12.28 -13.70
N TRP A 42 -36.19 12.90 -12.53
CA TRP A 42 -36.55 14.32 -12.38
C TRP A 42 -35.70 15.22 -13.27
N TRP A 43 -34.38 14.99 -13.29
CA TRP A 43 -33.47 15.73 -14.18
C TRP A 43 -33.74 15.45 -15.66
N ALA A 44 -33.98 14.19 -16.03
CA ALA A 44 -34.32 13.82 -17.40
C ALA A 44 -35.64 14.45 -17.88
N TRP A 45 -36.57 14.74 -16.97
CA TRP A 45 -37.85 15.36 -17.29
C TRP A 45 -37.82 16.90 -17.24
N LYS A 46 -37.16 17.50 -16.25
CA LYS A 46 -37.24 18.94 -15.94
C LYS A 46 -35.89 19.66 -15.86
N GLY A 47 -34.78 18.96 -16.08
CA GLY A 47 -33.44 19.55 -16.09
C GLY A 47 -33.22 20.50 -17.27
N ASN A 48 -32.00 21.01 -17.41
CA ASN A 48 -31.69 22.03 -18.43
C ASN A 48 -31.82 21.54 -19.88
N ASN A 49 -31.67 20.23 -20.11
CA ASN A 49 -31.85 19.60 -21.41
C ASN A 49 -32.68 18.31 -21.24
N PRO A 50 -34.03 18.43 -21.14
CA PRO A 50 -34.89 17.27 -20.92
C PRO A 50 -34.77 16.22 -22.02
N ASN A 51 -34.75 14.95 -21.64
CA ASN A 51 -34.76 13.83 -22.56
C ASN A 51 -36.14 13.74 -23.26
N PRO A 52 -36.21 13.78 -24.60
CA PRO A 52 -37.48 13.81 -25.34
C PRO A 52 -38.39 12.61 -25.07
N ASP A 53 -37.81 11.41 -24.92
CA ASP A 53 -38.59 10.20 -24.67
C ASP A 53 -39.19 10.20 -23.26
N THR A 54 -38.47 10.76 -22.28
CA THR A 54 -38.99 10.97 -20.91
C THR A 54 -40.14 11.95 -20.92
N VAL A 55 -39.97 13.09 -21.58
CA VAL A 55 -41.03 14.10 -21.69
C VAL A 55 -42.25 13.53 -22.39
N ALA A 56 -42.06 12.80 -23.49
CA ALA A 56 -43.16 12.13 -24.21
C ALA A 56 -43.85 11.08 -23.34
N PHE A 57 -43.09 10.28 -22.59
CA PHE A 57 -43.63 9.33 -21.63
C PHE A 57 -44.45 10.04 -20.55
N MET A 58 -43.92 11.11 -19.95
CA MET A 58 -44.62 11.87 -18.91
C MET A 58 -45.91 12.48 -19.44
N ASN A 59 -45.86 13.17 -20.59
CA ASN A 59 -47.04 13.79 -21.20
C ASN A 59 -48.11 12.76 -21.64
N LYS A 60 -47.70 11.54 -21.97
CA LYS A 60 -48.62 10.47 -22.40
C LYS A 60 -49.32 9.81 -21.21
N ASN A 61 -48.62 9.63 -20.09
CA ASN A 61 -49.07 8.76 -19.00
C ASN A 61 -49.56 9.52 -17.75
N TYR A 62 -49.26 10.82 -17.63
CA TYR A 62 -49.63 11.62 -16.48
C TYR A 62 -50.38 12.90 -16.89
N PRO A 63 -51.22 13.47 -15.99
CA PRO A 63 -51.92 14.73 -16.24
C PRO A 63 -50.98 15.89 -16.63
N PRO A 64 -51.45 16.88 -17.41
CA PRO A 64 -50.62 18.02 -17.83
C PRO A 64 -50.04 18.88 -16.69
N ASP A 65 -50.68 18.89 -15.53
CA ASP A 65 -50.27 19.59 -14.31
C ASP A 65 -49.48 18.72 -13.33
N TRP A 66 -49.18 17.47 -13.70
CA TRP A 66 -48.37 16.56 -12.89
C TRP A 66 -46.97 17.14 -12.64
N THR A 67 -46.52 17.03 -11.39
CA THR A 67 -45.21 17.45 -10.90
C THR A 67 -44.42 16.23 -10.41
N TYR A 68 -43.12 16.40 -10.16
CA TYR A 68 -42.33 15.30 -9.60
C TYR A 68 -42.75 15.00 -8.14
N ALA A 69 -43.23 16.01 -7.43
CA ALA A 69 -43.69 15.86 -6.05
C ALA A 69 -44.88 14.90 -5.92
N ASP A 70 -45.74 14.83 -6.93
CA ASP A 70 -46.91 13.95 -6.95
C ASP A 70 -46.54 12.46 -6.95
N PHE A 71 -45.29 12.11 -7.32
CA PHE A 71 -44.80 10.73 -7.20
C PHE A 71 -44.53 10.31 -5.75
N ALA A 72 -44.27 11.26 -4.84
CA ALA A 72 -44.04 10.93 -3.44
C ALA A 72 -45.30 10.35 -2.79
N GLU A 73 -46.50 10.75 -3.24
CA GLU A 73 -47.76 10.15 -2.80
C GLU A 73 -47.93 8.70 -3.29
N GLN A 74 -47.31 8.33 -4.42
CA GLN A 74 -47.34 6.97 -4.97
C GLN A 74 -46.27 6.06 -4.40
N PHE A 75 -45.29 6.60 -3.66
CA PHE A 75 -44.27 5.83 -2.98
C PHE A 75 -44.81 5.34 -1.64
N HIS A 76 -45.47 4.18 -1.65
CA HIS A 76 -46.17 3.67 -0.46
C HIS A 76 -45.31 2.77 0.44
N ALA A 77 -44.34 2.05 -0.12
CA ALA A 77 -43.53 1.07 0.60
C ALA A 77 -44.37 0.08 1.46
N GLU A 78 -45.57 -0.26 1.00
CA GLU A 78 -46.57 -1.02 1.75
C GLU A 78 -46.20 -2.49 1.98
N LEU A 79 -45.26 -3.02 1.20
CA LEU A 79 -44.69 -4.36 1.34
C LEU A 79 -43.25 -4.31 1.89
N TYR A 80 -42.82 -3.16 2.42
CA TYR A 80 -41.50 -3.01 3.03
C TYR A 80 -41.40 -3.76 4.37
N ASP A 81 -40.60 -4.82 4.36
CA ASP A 81 -40.19 -5.56 5.56
C ASP A 81 -38.66 -5.43 5.76
N PRO A 82 -38.20 -4.64 6.75
CA PRO A 82 -36.79 -4.46 7.02
C PRO A 82 -36.11 -5.75 7.53
N ASN A 83 -36.86 -6.68 8.14
CA ASN A 83 -36.31 -7.95 8.59
C ASN A 83 -36.06 -8.89 7.41
N GLU A 84 -36.97 -8.92 6.44
CA GLU A 84 -36.78 -9.66 5.18
C GLU A 84 -35.55 -9.15 4.43
N TRP A 85 -35.37 -7.83 4.33
CA TRP A 85 -34.18 -7.24 3.74
C TRP A 85 -32.91 -7.63 4.50
N ALA A 86 -32.91 -7.54 5.83
CA ALA A 86 -31.78 -7.95 6.66
C ALA A 86 -31.41 -9.43 6.43
N ASP A 87 -32.41 -10.31 6.34
CA ASP A 87 -32.20 -11.75 6.09
C ASP A 87 -31.64 -12.01 4.67
N ILE A 88 -32.10 -11.26 3.66
CA ILE A 88 -31.56 -11.33 2.29
C ILE A 88 -30.08 -10.87 2.27
N PHE A 89 -29.76 -9.75 2.91
CA PHE A 89 -28.39 -9.23 2.95
C PHE A 89 -27.45 -10.13 3.77
N ALA A 90 -27.93 -10.70 4.88
CA ALA A 90 -27.16 -11.69 5.63
C ALA A 90 -26.90 -12.95 4.79
N ALA A 91 -27.91 -13.44 4.08
CA ALA A 91 -27.79 -14.59 3.20
C ALA A 91 -26.89 -14.33 1.99
N SER A 92 -26.65 -13.06 1.62
CA SER A 92 -25.77 -12.70 0.51
C SER A 92 -24.29 -12.74 0.87
N GLY A 93 -23.95 -12.78 2.16
CA GLY A 93 -22.58 -12.66 2.63
C GLY A 93 -22.09 -11.20 2.73
N ALA A 94 -22.94 -10.20 2.53
CA ALA A 94 -22.56 -8.81 2.76
C ALA A 94 -22.03 -8.62 4.20
N LYS A 95 -21.01 -7.78 4.38
CA LYS A 95 -20.46 -7.41 5.69
C LYS A 95 -20.82 -5.98 6.11
N TYR A 96 -21.29 -5.19 5.17
CA TYR A 96 -21.83 -3.87 5.40
C TYR A 96 -22.92 -3.59 4.36
N ILE A 97 -23.83 -2.67 4.67
CA ILE A 97 -24.80 -2.12 3.72
C ILE A 97 -24.70 -0.60 3.70
N VAL A 98 -25.10 0.00 2.58
CA VAL A 98 -25.21 1.44 2.43
C VAL A 98 -26.58 1.73 1.83
N LEU A 99 -27.50 2.29 2.63
CA LEU A 99 -28.82 2.70 2.14
C LEU A 99 -28.81 4.18 1.77
N THR A 100 -29.39 4.52 0.62
CA THR A 100 -29.65 5.90 0.19
C THR A 100 -30.54 6.60 1.20
N SER A 101 -29.96 7.49 2.02
CA SER A 101 -30.72 8.33 2.95
C SER A 101 -31.48 9.42 2.21
N LYS A 102 -30.78 10.09 1.29
CA LYS A 102 -31.27 11.15 0.42
C LYS A 102 -30.49 11.11 -0.90
N HIS A 103 -31.18 11.17 -2.02
CA HIS A 103 -30.59 11.28 -3.35
C HIS A 103 -30.79 12.70 -3.91
N HIS A 104 -30.41 12.95 -5.17
CA HIS A 104 -30.33 14.29 -5.76
C HIS A 104 -31.67 15.04 -5.88
N GLU A 105 -32.80 14.34 -5.77
CA GLU A 105 -34.14 14.91 -5.66
C GLU A 105 -34.46 15.46 -4.26
N GLY A 106 -33.61 15.24 -3.27
CA GLY A 106 -33.77 15.78 -1.92
C GLY A 106 -34.82 15.08 -1.05
N PHE A 107 -35.46 14.02 -1.54
CA PHE A 107 -36.41 13.25 -0.75
C PHE A 107 -35.66 12.43 0.31
N THR A 108 -35.99 12.64 1.58
CA THR A 108 -35.33 11.94 2.69
C THR A 108 -36.12 10.70 3.13
N MET A 109 -35.42 9.58 3.33
CA MET A 109 -35.99 8.29 3.73
C MET A 109 -36.29 8.16 5.23
N TRP A 110 -36.20 9.27 5.97
CA TRP A 110 -36.38 9.38 7.41
C TRP A 110 -37.13 10.67 7.76
N PRO A 111 -37.68 10.83 8.98
CA PRO A 111 -38.40 12.05 9.40
C PRO A 111 -37.45 13.24 9.64
N SER A 112 -36.84 13.76 8.56
CA SER A 112 -35.88 14.86 8.64
C SER A 112 -36.55 16.17 9.08
N LYS A 113 -35.95 16.84 10.08
CA LYS A 113 -36.39 18.20 10.50
C LYS A 113 -36.11 19.25 9.43
N TYR A 114 -35.22 18.94 8.49
CA TYR A 114 -34.76 19.85 7.45
C TYR A 114 -35.42 19.59 6.09
N SER A 115 -36.18 18.50 5.95
CA SER A 115 -36.99 18.15 4.76
C SER A 115 -38.48 18.11 5.07
N PHE A 116 -39.00 19.14 5.74
CA PHE A 116 -40.43 19.21 6.07
C PHE A 116 -41.30 19.00 4.83
N ASN A 117 -42.27 18.09 4.92
CA ASN A 117 -43.19 17.72 3.85
C ASN A 117 -42.55 17.12 2.59
N TRP A 118 -41.27 16.74 2.66
CA TRP A 118 -40.52 16.09 1.57
C TRP A 118 -39.67 14.93 2.10
N ASN A 119 -40.32 14.04 2.84
CA ASN A 119 -39.70 12.87 3.46
C ASN A 119 -40.70 11.71 3.64
N ALA A 120 -40.19 10.50 3.87
CA ALA A 120 -40.98 9.27 3.96
C ALA A 120 -41.95 9.21 5.15
N MET A 121 -41.78 10.04 6.18
CA MET A 121 -42.73 10.17 7.28
C MET A 121 -43.87 11.13 6.94
N ASP A 122 -43.57 12.24 6.28
CA ASP A 122 -44.54 13.28 5.99
C ASP A 122 -45.37 12.99 4.73
N VAL A 123 -44.87 12.22 3.76
CA VAL A 123 -45.60 11.86 2.53
C VAL A 123 -45.23 10.44 2.08
N GLY A 124 -46.16 9.76 1.41
CA GLY A 124 -45.99 8.37 0.96
C GLY A 124 -46.10 7.37 2.12
N PRO A 125 -45.02 6.70 2.58
CA PRO A 125 -45.10 5.56 3.49
C PRO A 125 -45.56 5.85 4.92
N LYS A 126 -45.44 7.10 5.38
CA LYS A 126 -45.67 7.51 6.78
C LYS A 126 -44.81 6.72 7.79
N ARG A 127 -43.55 6.51 7.44
CA ARG A 127 -42.64 5.59 8.15
C ARG A 127 -41.19 6.07 8.11
N ASP A 128 -40.45 5.83 9.20
CA ASP A 128 -39.00 6.01 9.25
C ASP A 128 -38.31 4.77 8.68
N LEU A 129 -38.08 4.78 7.36
CA LEU A 129 -37.52 3.62 6.66
C LEU A 129 -36.05 3.37 7.03
N LEU A 130 -35.29 4.43 7.32
CA LEU A 130 -33.88 4.29 7.77
C LEU A 130 -33.79 3.69 9.16
N GLY A 131 -34.57 4.21 10.12
CA GLY A 131 -34.58 3.71 11.49
C GLY A 131 -34.96 2.24 11.57
N ASP A 132 -35.99 1.85 10.81
CA ASP A 132 -36.46 0.48 10.75
C ASP A 132 -35.43 -0.49 10.16
N LEU A 133 -34.76 -0.14 9.05
CA LEU A 133 -33.69 -0.98 8.51
C LEU A 133 -32.50 -1.06 9.45
N ALA A 134 -32.07 0.07 10.01
CA ALA A 134 -30.92 0.12 10.91
C ALA A 134 -31.13 -0.79 12.13
N ASN A 135 -32.34 -0.80 12.69
CA ASN A 135 -32.72 -1.68 13.79
C ASN A 135 -32.75 -3.15 13.36
N ALA A 136 -33.34 -3.47 12.21
CA ALA A 136 -33.38 -4.85 11.72
C ALA A 136 -31.97 -5.42 11.48
N ILE A 137 -31.09 -4.65 10.85
CA ILE A 137 -29.70 -5.05 10.59
C ILE A 137 -28.95 -5.33 11.90
N ARG A 138 -28.99 -4.38 12.85
CA ARG A 138 -28.28 -4.51 14.14
C ARG A 138 -28.81 -5.62 15.03
N ASN A 139 -30.12 -5.87 15.01
CA ASN A 139 -30.75 -6.85 15.89
C ASN A 139 -30.67 -8.28 15.36
N ARG A 140 -30.44 -8.47 14.05
CA ARG A 140 -30.54 -9.79 13.39
C ARG A 140 -29.24 -10.28 12.76
N THR A 141 -28.27 -9.38 12.53
CA THR A 141 -27.10 -9.69 11.71
C THR A 141 -25.84 -9.06 12.29
N ASP A 142 -24.68 -9.53 11.85
CA ASP A 142 -23.38 -8.91 12.11
C ASP A 142 -22.98 -7.90 11.02
N ILE A 143 -23.94 -7.46 10.19
CA ILE A 143 -23.71 -6.52 9.09
C ILE A 143 -23.54 -5.11 9.65
N VAL A 144 -22.51 -4.42 9.19
CA VAL A 144 -22.26 -3.01 9.51
C VAL A 144 -23.25 -2.11 8.74
N PHE A 145 -23.91 -1.20 9.46
CA PHE A 145 -24.88 -0.29 8.88
C PHE A 145 -24.23 1.00 8.39
N GLY A 146 -24.51 1.38 7.15
CA GLY A 146 -24.00 2.58 6.48
C GLY A 146 -25.08 3.34 5.73
N LEU A 147 -24.81 4.61 5.40
CA LEU A 147 -25.74 5.49 4.71
C LEU A 147 -25.06 6.24 3.56
N TYR A 148 -25.74 6.29 2.42
CA TYR A 148 -25.41 7.19 1.32
C TYR A 148 -26.13 8.52 1.51
N HIS A 149 -25.51 9.64 1.14
CA HIS A 149 -26.15 10.95 1.17
C HIS A 149 -25.69 11.84 0.00
N SER A 150 -26.64 12.32 -0.80
CA SER A 150 -26.38 13.33 -1.83
C SER A 150 -26.08 14.69 -1.19
N MET A 151 -24.93 15.28 -1.52
CA MET A 151 -24.50 16.58 -1.01
C MET A 151 -25.38 17.72 -1.53
N TYR A 152 -26.01 17.56 -2.70
CA TYR A 152 -26.81 18.58 -3.37
C TYR A 152 -28.23 18.12 -3.71
N GLU A 153 -29.07 19.08 -4.08
CA GLU A 153 -30.45 18.87 -4.53
C GLU A 153 -30.71 19.67 -5.80
N TRP A 154 -31.09 19.01 -6.91
CA TRP A 154 -31.15 19.63 -8.24
C TRP A 154 -31.93 20.95 -8.28
N PHE A 155 -33.07 21.01 -7.59
CA PHE A 155 -34.04 22.09 -7.70
C PHE A 155 -34.32 22.80 -6.38
N HIS A 156 -33.53 22.57 -5.33
CA HIS A 156 -33.73 23.24 -4.05
C HIS A 156 -33.42 24.75 -4.19
N PRO A 157 -34.31 25.66 -3.77
CA PRO A 157 -34.13 27.10 -3.99
C PRO A 157 -32.81 27.66 -3.46
N LEU A 158 -32.40 27.26 -2.24
CA LEU A 158 -31.12 27.69 -1.67
C LEU A 158 -29.91 27.20 -2.48
N TYR A 159 -29.96 25.97 -3.00
CA TYR A 159 -28.87 25.43 -3.81
C TYR A 159 -28.76 26.18 -5.14
N LEU A 160 -29.91 26.43 -5.79
CA LEU A 160 -29.97 27.21 -7.02
C LEU A 160 -29.52 28.66 -6.81
N GLU A 161 -29.82 29.26 -5.65
CA GLU A 161 -29.36 30.60 -5.28
C GLU A 161 -27.83 30.63 -5.12
N ASP A 162 -27.27 29.70 -4.35
CA ASP A 162 -25.82 29.59 -4.17
C ASP A 162 -25.12 29.30 -5.50
N LYS A 163 -25.65 28.38 -6.32
CA LYS A 163 -25.14 28.08 -7.66
C LYS A 163 -25.16 29.29 -8.59
N LYS A 164 -26.26 30.06 -8.60
CA LYS A 164 -26.37 31.29 -9.38
C LYS A 164 -25.34 32.34 -8.94
N ASN A 165 -24.99 32.34 -7.65
CA ASN A 165 -23.95 33.19 -7.08
C ASN A 165 -22.53 32.58 -7.21
N GLY A 166 -22.34 31.54 -8.03
CA GLY A 166 -21.05 30.90 -8.25
C GLY A 166 -20.49 30.21 -7.00
N PHE A 167 -21.37 29.73 -6.11
CA PHE A 167 -21.04 29.10 -4.82
C PHE A 167 -20.25 30.01 -3.85
N ASN A 168 -20.37 31.35 -3.98
CA ASN A 168 -19.76 32.31 -3.06
C ASN A 168 -20.54 32.50 -1.74
N THR A 169 -21.76 31.97 -1.68
CA THR A 169 -22.59 31.88 -0.47
C THR A 169 -22.75 30.39 -0.12
N GLN A 170 -23.03 30.09 1.16
CA GLN A 170 -23.19 28.72 1.67
C GLN A 170 -24.54 28.56 2.37
N TYR A 171 -25.62 29.12 1.80
CA TYR A 171 -26.95 29.04 2.40
C TYR A 171 -27.45 27.60 2.45
N PHE A 172 -27.29 26.86 1.35
CA PHE A 172 -27.75 25.48 1.27
C PHE A 172 -26.95 24.52 2.17
N PRO A 173 -25.60 24.48 2.14
CA PRO A 173 -24.83 23.64 3.05
C PRO A 173 -25.15 23.91 4.53
N ASN A 174 -25.26 25.18 4.93
CA ASN A 174 -25.46 25.56 6.34
C ASN A 174 -26.89 25.31 6.85
N MET A 175 -27.91 25.49 6.00
CA MET A 175 -29.32 25.37 6.43
C MET A 175 -29.94 24.00 6.10
N LYS A 176 -29.31 23.22 5.23
CA LYS A 176 -29.87 21.97 4.69
C LYS A 176 -28.92 20.79 4.83
N THR A 177 -27.86 20.70 4.01
CA THR A 177 -27.03 19.48 3.91
C THR A 177 -26.26 19.14 5.19
N LEU A 178 -25.53 20.10 5.78
CA LEU A 178 -24.72 19.81 6.98
C LEU A 178 -25.57 19.45 8.20
N PRO A 179 -26.68 20.15 8.50
CA PRO A 179 -27.58 19.72 9.57
C PRO A 179 -28.19 18.33 9.33
N GLU A 180 -28.56 17.97 8.09
CA GLU A 180 -29.05 16.63 7.76
C GLU A 180 -27.98 15.55 7.96
N LEU A 181 -26.75 15.80 7.51
CA LEU A 181 -25.63 14.89 7.72
C LEU A 181 -25.37 14.64 9.21
N LYS A 182 -25.41 15.70 10.04
CA LYS A 182 -25.32 15.54 11.50
C LYS A 182 -26.51 14.77 12.06
N GLU A 183 -27.73 15.05 11.58
CA GLU A 183 -28.95 14.38 12.03
C GLU A 183 -28.90 12.87 11.76
N ILE A 184 -28.48 12.43 10.56
CA ILE A 184 -28.39 11.00 10.26
C ILE A 184 -27.28 10.30 11.06
N VAL A 185 -26.18 11.00 11.34
CA VAL A 185 -25.08 10.47 12.16
C VAL A 185 -25.53 10.28 13.61
N GLU A 186 -26.17 11.28 14.20
CA GLU A 186 -26.63 11.22 15.60
C GLU A 186 -27.75 10.19 15.81
N ASN A 187 -28.75 10.21 14.92
CA ASN A 187 -29.93 9.36 15.06
C ASN A 187 -29.61 7.91 14.73
N TYR A 188 -28.94 7.67 13.59
CA TYR A 188 -28.79 6.32 13.06
C TYR A 188 -27.41 5.73 13.27
N LYS A 189 -26.40 6.48 13.70
CA LYS A 189 -25.04 5.99 14.01
C LYS A 189 -24.44 5.05 12.94
N PRO A 190 -24.42 5.46 11.65
CA PRO A 190 -23.83 4.64 10.59
C PRO A 190 -22.30 4.58 10.73
N SER A 191 -21.71 3.44 10.40
CA SER A 191 -20.24 3.28 10.32
C SER A 191 -19.69 3.53 8.92
N VAL A 192 -20.55 3.80 7.94
CA VAL A 192 -20.15 4.29 6.61
C VAL A 192 -21.00 5.51 6.27
N ILE A 193 -20.37 6.63 5.92
CA ILE A 193 -21.03 7.78 5.29
C ILE A 193 -20.48 7.89 3.87
N TRP A 194 -21.33 7.58 2.90
CA TRP A 194 -21.00 7.59 1.48
C TRP A 194 -21.59 8.86 0.84
N SER A 195 -20.78 9.88 0.62
CA SER A 195 -21.25 11.14 0.01
C SER A 195 -21.28 11.04 -1.51
N ASP A 196 -22.06 11.89 -2.17
CA ASP A 196 -22.11 11.97 -3.63
C ASP A 196 -22.49 13.37 -4.09
N GLY A 197 -22.25 13.70 -5.36
CA GLY A 197 -22.54 15.04 -5.89
C GLY A 197 -21.35 15.99 -5.88
N ASP A 198 -20.15 15.45 -6.00
CA ASP A 198 -18.88 16.18 -5.92
C ASP A 198 -18.58 17.04 -7.17
N TRP A 199 -19.30 16.89 -8.27
CA TRP A 199 -18.89 17.47 -9.55
C TRP A 199 -19.11 18.98 -9.72
N GLU A 200 -20.02 19.63 -8.99
CA GLU A 200 -20.34 21.06 -9.24
C GLU A 200 -19.58 22.06 -8.37
N ALA A 201 -19.32 21.73 -7.10
CA ALA A 201 -18.80 22.68 -6.12
C ALA A 201 -17.64 22.08 -5.33
N LEU A 202 -16.67 22.94 -4.98
CA LEU A 202 -15.49 22.59 -4.20
C LEU A 202 -15.88 22.17 -2.77
N ASP A 203 -14.99 21.41 -2.12
CA ASP A 203 -15.11 20.98 -0.72
C ASP A 203 -15.29 22.17 0.25
N THR A 204 -14.71 23.32 -0.08
CA THR A 204 -14.83 24.56 0.70
C THR A 204 -16.26 25.10 0.74
N TYR A 205 -17.01 25.04 -0.36
CA TYR A 205 -18.43 25.42 -0.38
C TYR A 205 -19.26 24.48 0.51
N TRP A 206 -19.00 23.18 0.44
CA TRP A 206 -19.68 22.19 1.26
C TRP A 206 -19.28 22.25 2.75
N ASN A 207 -18.16 22.89 3.07
CA ASN A 207 -17.49 22.80 4.38
C ASN A 207 -17.22 21.33 4.77
N SER A 208 -16.81 20.53 3.79
CA SER A 208 -16.60 19.08 3.98
C SER A 208 -15.53 18.79 5.03
N THR A 209 -14.43 19.54 5.03
CA THR A 209 -13.35 19.38 6.01
C THR A 209 -13.83 19.67 7.44
N GLY A 210 -14.67 20.68 7.63
CA GLY A 210 -15.29 20.99 8.92
C GLY A 210 -16.23 19.87 9.40
N PHE A 211 -17.04 19.31 8.50
CA PHE A 211 -17.91 18.16 8.82
C PHE A 211 -17.10 16.91 9.17
N LEU A 212 -16.10 16.55 8.35
CA LEU A 212 -15.26 15.38 8.58
C LEU A 212 -14.44 15.51 9.87
N ALA A 213 -13.95 16.70 10.19
CA ALA A 213 -13.28 16.95 11.47
C ALA A 213 -14.22 16.71 12.66
N TRP A 214 -15.47 17.18 12.60
CA TRP A 214 -16.47 16.86 13.64
C TRP A 214 -16.78 15.36 13.67
N LEU A 215 -16.93 14.72 12.50
CA LEU A 215 -17.23 13.31 12.37
C LEU A 215 -16.18 12.42 13.07
N TYR A 216 -14.90 12.74 12.90
CA TYR A 216 -13.79 11.96 13.46
C TYR A 216 -13.38 12.33 14.88
N ASN A 217 -13.75 13.52 15.38
CA ASN A 217 -13.37 13.95 16.72
C ASN A 217 -14.51 13.85 17.75
N GLU A 218 -15.74 14.15 17.35
CA GLU A 218 -16.83 14.46 18.27
C GLU A 218 -18.06 13.57 18.09
N SER A 219 -18.29 13.03 16.89
CA SER A 219 -19.50 12.26 16.59
C SER A 219 -19.62 10.97 17.40
N PRO A 220 -20.84 10.40 17.55
CA PRO A 220 -21.03 9.12 18.25
C PRO A 220 -20.43 7.91 17.52
N VAL A 221 -19.92 8.07 16.31
CA VAL A 221 -19.37 7.00 15.46
C VAL A 221 -17.89 7.18 15.14
N LYS A 222 -17.23 8.17 15.75
CA LYS A 222 -15.84 8.57 15.47
C LYS A 222 -14.81 7.43 15.46
N ASP A 223 -15.02 6.40 16.26
CA ASP A 223 -14.09 5.27 16.39
C ASP A 223 -14.28 4.19 15.31
N THR A 224 -15.34 4.28 14.50
CA THR A 224 -15.72 3.23 13.52
C THR A 224 -16.04 3.75 12.13
N VAL A 225 -16.36 5.03 11.98
CA VAL A 225 -16.88 5.58 10.73
C VAL A 225 -15.81 5.68 9.66
N VAL A 226 -16.17 5.26 8.44
CA VAL A 226 -15.39 5.47 7.23
C VAL A 226 -16.19 6.29 6.21
N VAL A 227 -15.47 7.02 5.35
CA VAL A 227 -16.06 7.84 4.29
C VAL A 227 -15.38 7.59 2.94
N ASN A 228 -16.12 7.74 1.86
CA ASN A 228 -15.58 7.71 0.50
C ASN A 228 -14.87 9.05 0.16
N ASP A 229 -14.55 9.27 -1.12
CA ASP A 229 -13.78 10.39 -1.66
C ASP A 229 -14.62 11.42 -2.45
N ARG A 230 -15.95 11.41 -2.32
CA ARG A 230 -16.84 12.32 -3.09
C ARG A 230 -17.31 13.52 -2.25
N TRP A 231 -16.37 14.24 -1.68
CA TRP A 231 -16.64 15.36 -0.76
C TRP A 231 -16.53 16.76 -1.40
N GLY A 232 -16.34 16.84 -2.71
CA GLY A 232 -16.27 18.09 -3.46
C GLY A 232 -15.48 17.96 -4.76
N ASN A 233 -15.56 18.99 -5.60
CA ASN A 233 -14.91 18.96 -6.91
C ASN A 233 -13.38 18.89 -6.75
N GLY A 234 -12.76 17.95 -7.47
CA GLY A 234 -11.32 17.72 -7.37
C GLY A 234 -10.88 16.90 -6.16
N ILE A 235 -11.80 16.30 -5.40
CA ILE A 235 -11.49 15.43 -4.26
C ILE A 235 -11.37 13.93 -4.61
N PRO A 236 -12.15 13.36 -5.56
CA PRO A 236 -12.02 11.94 -5.89
C PRO A 236 -10.59 11.52 -6.28
N CYS A 237 -10.19 10.32 -5.84
CA CYS A 237 -8.83 9.78 -5.89
C CYS A 237 -7.73 10.59 -5.18
N GLN A 238 -8.08 11.64 -4.41
CA GLN A 238 -7.11 12.50 -3.73
C GLN A 238 -7.29 12.49 -2.21
N HIS A 239 -8.54 12.58 -1.72
CA HIS A 239 -8.84 12.56 -0.29
C HIS A 239 -10.10 11.74 0.01
N GLY A 240 -10.02 10.87 1.03
CA GLY A 240 -11.13 10.04 1.49
C GLY A 240 -10.62 8.93 2.39
N GLY A 241 -11.50 8.29 3.16
CA GLY A 241 -11.15 7.06 3.90
C GLY A 241 -10.89 5.89 2.96
N PHE A 242 -11.57 5.89 1.81
CA PHE A 242 -11.31 5.02 0.67
C PHE A 242 -11.68 5.73 -0.63
N TYR A 243 -11.06 5.32 -1.74
CA TYR A 243 -11.31 5.90 -3.05
C TYR A 243 -12.42 5.18 -3.81
N THR A 244 -13.27 5.96 -4.45
CA THR A 244 -14.26 5.48 -5.42
C THR A 244 -13.98 6.07 -6.79
N CYS A 245 -13.31 7.22 -6.91
CA CYS A 245 -12.79 7.81 -8.16
C CYS A 245 -13.82 8.17 -9.26
N SER A 246 -14.64 7.19 -9.69
CA SER A 246 -15.71 7.31 -10.67
C SER A 246 -16.80 6.27 -10.38
N ASP A 247 -17.92 6.33 -11.09
CA ASP A 247 -18.88 5.22 -11.06
C ASP A 247 -18.23 3.94 -11.62
N HIS A 248 -18.55 2.79 -11.03
CA HIS A 248 -18.05 1.46 -11.42
C HIS A 248 -16.52 1.40 -11.49
N TYR A 249 -15.84 2.15 -10.61
CA TYR A 249 -14.38 2.20 -10.58
C TYR A 249 -13.78 0.84 -10.28
N ASN A 250 -13.00 0.33 -11.25
CA ASN A 250 -12.20 -0.87 -11.12
C ASN A 250 -10.88 -0.62 -11.87
N PRO A 251 -9.76 -0.36 -11.18
CA PRO A 251 -8.48 -0.02 -11.79
C PRO A 251 -7.85 -1.21 -12.54
N GLY A 252 -8.25 -2.45 -12.25
CA GLY A 252 -7.67 -3.66 -12.85
C GLY A 252 -6.20 -3.92 -12.48
N HIS A 253 -5.63 -3.13 -11.56
CA HIS A 253 -4.29 -3.28 -11.02
C HIS A 253 -4.28 -2.88 -9.54
N LEU A 254 -3.24 -3.30 -8.80
CA LEU A 254 -3.11 -2.98 -7.38
C LEU A 254 -2.90 -1.48 -7.16
N VAL A 255 -3.72 -0.88 -6.30
CA VAL A 255 -3.64 0.53 -5.89
C VAL A 255 -3.16 0.62 -4.44
N THR A 256 -2.34 1.63 -4.13
CA THR A 256 -1.70 1.79 -2.81
C THR A 256 -2.68 2.24 -1.72
N HIS A 257 -3.63 3.13 -2.06
CA HIS A 257 -4.70 3.55 -1.16
C HIS A 257 -5.89 2.58 -1.25
N LYS A 258 -6.58 2.35 -0.12
CA LYS A 258 -7.80 1.52 -0.12
C LYS A 258 -8.87 2.16 -1.01
N TRP A 259 -9.58 1.34 -1.75
CA TRP A 259 -10.61 1.77 -2.70
C TRP A 259 -11.80 0.80 -2.72
N GLU A 260 -12.90 1.21 -3.33
CA GLU A 260 -14.16 0.47 -3.42
C GLU A 260 -14.76 0.52 -4.84
N ASN A 261 -15.08 -0.65 -5.39
CA ASN A 261 -15.86 -0.79 -6.61
C ASN A 261 -17.35 -0.75 -6.26
N CYS A 262 -17.97 0.41 -6.45
CA CYS A 262 -19.41 0.57 -6.33
C CYS A 262 -20.07 0.36 -7.70
N PHE A 263 -20.85 -0.70 -7.85
CA PHE A 263 -21.50 -1.06 -9.12
C PHE A 263 -22.89 -1.69 -8.94
N THR A 264 -23.62 -1.83 -10.04
CA THR A 264 -25.02 -2.28 -10.07
C THR A 264 -25.18 -3.70 -10.61
N ILE A 265 -26.18 -4.44 -10.09
CA ILE A 265 -26.61 -5.70 -10.74
C ILE A 265 -27.35 -5.41 -12.04
N ASP A 266 -28.17 -4.35 -12.09
CA ASP A 266 -28.78 -3.85 -13.34
C ASP A 266 -27.74 -3.02 -14.09
N ARG A 267 -27.34 -3.46 -15.30
CA ARG A 267 -26.30 -2.82 -16.10
C ARG A 267 -26.60 -1.36 -16.44
N ASP A 268 -27.89 -1.02 -16.52
CA ASP A 268 -28.36 0.27 -16.99
C ASP A 268 -28.85 1.15 -15.85
N SER A 269 -28.93 0.70 -14.59
CA SER A 269 -29.47 1.56 -13.52
C SER A 269 -29.09 1.21 -12.08
N TRP A 270 -28.95 2.28 -11.27
CA TRP A 270 -28.97 2.22 -9.81
C TRP A 270 -30.38 1.99 -9.24
N GLY A 271 -31.42 2.52 -9.88
CA GLY A 271 -32.81 2.43 -9.41
C GLY A 271 -33.59 1.33 -10.11
N PHE A 272 -34.74 0.95 -9.52
CA PHE A 272 -35.58 -0.09 -10.11
C PHE A 272 -36.16 0.31 -11.47
N ARG A 273 -35.96 -0.54 -12.49
CA ARG A 273 -36.57 -0.42 -13.82
C ARG A 273 -37.67 -1.44 -14.02
N ARG A 274 -38.92 -0.96 -14.17
CA ARG A 274 -40.06 -1.81 -14.58
C ARG A 274 -39.90 -2.40 -15.99
N THR A 275 -39.03 -1.82 -16.81
CA THR A 275 -38.77 -2.23 -18.20
C THR A 275 -37.57 -3.15 -18.35
N ALA A 276 -36.84 -3.43 -17.27
CA ALA A 276 -35.65 -4.26 -17.31
C ALA A 276 -35.98 -5.69 -17.74
N LYS A 277 -35.12 -6.24 -18.60
CA LYS A 277 -35.16 -7.64 -19.06
C LYS A 277 -34.07 -8.44 -18.36
N LEU A 278 -34.14 -9.77 -18.45
CA LEU A 278 -33.14 -10.66 -17.83
C LEU A 278 -31.70 -10.30 -18.25
N ASP A 279 -31.48 -10.04 -19.54
CA ASP A 279 -30.16 -9.72 -20.10
C ASP A 279 -29.62 -8.34 -19.63
N ASP A 280 -30.49 -7.48 -19.10
CA ASP A 280 -30.08 -6.20 -18.53
C ASP A 280 -29.45 -6.37 -17.14
N TYR A 281 -29.52 -7.56 -16.54
CA TYR A 281 -28.88 -7.87 -15.26
C TYR A 281 -27.57 -8.63 -15.48
N LEU A 282 -26.60 -8.41 -14.59
CA LEU A 282 -25.40 -9.24 -14.52
C LEU A 282 -25.80 -10.69 -14.22
N THR A 283 -25.14 -11.63 -14.90
CA THR A 283 -25.18 -13.02 -14.49
C THR A 283 -24.38 -13.19 -13.19
N ILE A 284 -24.53 -14.34 -12.55
CA ILE A 284 -23.76 -14.65 -11.34
C ILE A 284 -22.27 -14.80 -11.64
N GLU A 285 -21.90 -15.33 -12.81
CA GLU A 285 -20.50 -15.43 -13.27
C GLU A 285 -19.88 -14.04 -13.43
N GLU A 286 -20.60 -13.09 -14.05
CA GLU A 286 -20.14 -11.70 -14.18
C GLU A 286 -20.04 -11.00 -12.83
N LEU A 287 -21.00 -11.25 -11.93
CA LEU A 287 -20.98 -10.71 -10.57
C LEU A 287 -19.77 -11.22 -9.78
N LEU A 288 -19.50 -12.52 -9.82
CA LEU A 288 -18.33 -13.12 -9.16
C LEU A 288 -17.02 -12.65 -9.80
N ASN A 289 -16.98 -12.46 -11.13
CA ASN A 289 -15.83 -11.87 -11.80
C ASN A 289 -15.53 -10.46 -11.26
N GLN A 290 -16.54 -9.59 -11.13
CA GLN A 290 -16.34 -8.26 -10.53
C GLN A 290 -15.84 -8.37 -9.09
N ILE A 291 -16.36 -9.30 -8.30
CA ILE A 291 -15.94 -9.48 -6.90
C ILE A 291 -14.49 -9.95 -6.80
N ILE A 292 -14.15 -11.03 -7.51
CA ILE A 292 -12.83 -11.65 -7.47
C ILE A 292 -11.76 -10.69 -7.97
N THR A 293 -11.98 -10.04 -9.12
CA THR A 293 -11.03 -9.07 -9.70
C THR A 293 -10.79 -7.88 -8.77
N THR A 294 -11.86 -7.34 -8.18
CA THR A 294 -11.79 -6.21 -7.24
C THR A 294 -11.00 -6.56 -5.98
N VAL A 295 -11.29 -7.70 -5.36
CA VAL A 295 -10.62 -8.13 -4.12
C VAL A 295 -9.15 -8.46 -4.38
N SER A 296 -8.85 -9.13 -5.48
CA SER A 296 -7.46 -9.41 -5.90
C SER A 296 -6.65 -8.14 -6.09
N THR A 297 -7.26 -7.03 -6.49
CA THR A 297 -6.61 -5.72 -6.68
C THR A 297 -6.74 -4.78 -5.48
N GLY A 298 -7.13 -5.32 -4.32
CA GLY A 298 -7.13 -4.62 -3.03
C GLY A 298 -8.38 -3.81 -2.73
N GLY A 299 -9.38 -3.83 -3.61
CA GLY A 299 -10.63 -3.10 -3.45
C GLY A 299 -11.63 -3.80 -2.52
N ASN A 300 -12.61 -3.03 -2.05
CA ASN A 300 -13.89 -3.55 -1.57
C ASN A 300 -14.91 -3.52 -2.70
N VAL A 301 -15.99 -4.28 -2.54
CA VAL A 301 -17.12 -4.27 -3.48
C VAL A 301 -18.36 -3.76 -2.77
N LEU A 302 -19.08 -2.83 -3.38
CA LEU A 302 -20.39 -2.35 -2.96
C LEU A 302 -21.40 -2.58 -4.09
N ILE A 303 -22.31 -3.53 -3.90
CA ILE A 303 -23.24 -3.99 -4.94
C ILE A 303 -24.60 -3.34 -4.73
N ASN A 304 -25.04 -2.56 -5.69
CA ASN A 304 -26.35 -1.92 -5.67
C ASN A 304 -27.45 -2.84 -6.22
N VAL A 305 -28.58 -2.83 -5.51
CA VAL A 305 -29.87 -3.37 -5.94
C VAL A 305 -30.93 -2.28 -5.87
N GLY A 306 -31.88 -2.28 -6.81
CA GLY A 306 -32.96 -1.29 -6.84
C GLY A 306 -34.31 -1.90 -6.38
N PRO A 307 -34.76 -1.64 -5.14
CA PRO A 307 -36.06 -2.10 -4.67
C PRO A 307 -37.22 -1.41 -5.40
N THR A 308 -38.37 -2.08 -5.44
CA THR A 308 -39.61 -1.54 -6.02
C THR A 308 -40.21 -0.43 -5.15
N SER A 309 -41.11 0.38 -5.73
CA SER A 309 -41.85 1.44 -5.00
C SER A 309 -42.70 0.91 -3.84
N TYR A 310 -43.03 -0.38 -3.84
CA TYR A 310 -43.79 -1.03 -2.79
C TYR A 310 -42.90 -1.60 -1.67
N GLY A 311 -41.56 -1.46 -1.76
CA GLY A 311 -40.63 -1.89 -0.70
C GLY A 311 -40.10 -3.33 -0.83
N LYS A 312 -40.29 -3.97 -1.98
CA LYS A 312 -39.75 -5.33 -2.26
C LYS A 312 -38.46 -5.27 -3.05
N ILE A 313 -37.46 -6.05 -2.64
CA ILE A 313 -36.33 -6.44 -3.48
C ILE A 313 -36.86 -7.40 -4.55
N ALA A 314 -36.64 -7.08 -5.83
CA ALA A 314 -37.16 -7.93 -6.91
C ALA A 314 -36.51 -9.33 -6.87
N PRO A 315 -37.24 -10.41 -7.20
CA PRO A 315 -36.71 -11.78 -7.11
C PRO A 315 -35.39 -12.01 -7.83
N ILE A 316 -35.14 -11.32 -8.95
CA ILE A 316 -33.88 -11.41 -9.69
C ILE A 316 -32.68 -10.86 -8.90
N PHE A 317 -32.86 -9.77 -8.15
CA PHE A 317 -31.81 -9.23 -7.27
C PHE A 317 -31.57 -10.16 -6.08
N GLU A 318 -32.64 -10.66 -5.46
CA GLU A 318 -32.53 -11.62 -4.35
C GLU A 318 -31.84 -12.92 -4.79
N GLU A 319 -32.19 -13.44 -5.97
CA GLU A 319 -31.54 -14.62 -6.55
C GLU A 319 -30.02 -14.42 -6.67
N ARG A 320 -29.58 -13.32 -7.31
CA ARG A 320 -28.15 -13.02 -7.46
C ARG A 320 -27.44 -12.85 -6.13
N LEU A 321 -28.06 -12.17 -5.17
CA LEU A 321 -27.52 -12.00 -3.82
C LEU A 321 -27.37 -13.35 -3.10
N ARG A 322 -28.38 -14.23 -3.15
CA ARG A 322 -28.32 -15.55 -2.50
C ARG A 322 -27.36 -16.51 -3.20
N GLN A 323 -27.25 -16.45 -4.52
CA GLN A 323 -26.25 -17.20 -5.29
C GLN A 323 -24.84 -16.77 -4.87
N MET A 324 -24.59 -15.46 -4.81
CA MET A 324 -23.32 -14.90 -4.33
C MET A 324 -23.00 -15.38 -2.91
N GLY A 325 -23.96 -15.31 -1.98
CA GLY A 325 -23.76 -15.77 -0.61
C GLY A 325 -23.52 -17.28 -0.49
N SER A 326 -24.14 -18.08 -1.35
CA SER A 326 -23.91 -19.53 -1.41
C SER A 326 -22.47 -19.84 -1.84
N TRP A 327 -21.94 -19.09 -2.81
CA TRP A 327 -20.55 -19.19 -3.22
C TRP A 327 -19.57 -18.70 -2.14
N LEU A 328 -19.87 -17.57 -1.49
CA LEU A 328 -19.05 -17.02 -0.39
C LEU A 328 -19.04 -17.92 0.85
N LYS A 329 -20.08 -18.71 1.09
CA LYS A 329 -20.09 -19.70 2.18
C LYS A 329 -19.01 -20.78 1.98
N VAL A 330 -18.69 -21.11 0.73
CA VAL A 330 -17.69 -22.12 0.38
C VAL A 330 -16.29 -21.49 0.23
N ASN A 331 -16.21 -20.38 -0.51
CA ASN A 331 -14.96 -19.79 -0.95
C ASN A 331 -14.57 -18.51 -0.18
N GLY A 332 -15.34 -18.14 0.83
CA GLY A 332 -15.18 -16.88 1.56
C GLY A 332 -13.84 -16.70 2.26
N GLU A 333 -13.11 -17.78 2.57
CA GLU A 333 -11.74 -17.70 3.12
C GLU A 333 -10.76 -17.01 2.15
N ALA A 334 -11.00 -17.11 0.83
CA ALA A 334 -10.19 -16.45 -0.18
C ALA A 334 -10.55 -14.96 -0.39
N ILE A 335 -11.68 -14.51 0.17
CA ILE A 335 -12.23 -13.17 -0.01
C ILE A 335 -12.14 -12.36 1.29
N TYR A 336 -12.72 -12.86 2.38
CA TYR A 336 -12.74 -12.14 3.65
C TYR A 336 -11.39 -12.27 4.35
N SER A 337 -10.88 -11.16 4.86
CA SER A 337 -9.58 -11.08 5.54
C SER A 337 -8.37 -11.47 4.69
N SER A 338 -8.54 -11.69 3.38
CA SER A 338 -7.43 -11.88 2.47
C SER A 338 -6.77 -10.53 2.13
N ILE A 339 -5.57 -10.63 1.56
CA ILE A 339 -4.82 -9.50 1.02
C ILE A 339 -4.49 -9.76 -0.45
N PRO A 340 -4.24 -8.73 -1.26
CA PRO A 340 -3.68 -8.92 -2.60
C PRO A 340 -2.39 -9.75 -2.53
N TRP A 341 -2.29 -10.78 -3.36
CA TRP A 341 -1.02 -11.48 -3.54
C TRP A 341 -0.10 -10.68 -4.46
N LYS A 342 1.17 -11.06 -4.58
CA LYS A 342 2.17 -10.35 -5.41
C LYS A 342 1.72 -10.22 -6.87
N TYR A 343 1.09 -11.28 -7.40
CA TYR A 343 0.36 -11.23 -8.67
C TYR A 343 -1.12 -11.14 -8.40
N GLN A 344 -1.84 -10.29 -9.14
CA GLN A 344 -3.30 -10.21 -9.04
C GLN A 344 -3.98 -11.11 -10.07
N ASN A 345 -3.54 -11.08 -11.33
CA ASN A 345 -4.00 -11.97 -12.39
C ASN A 345 -2.88 -12.93 -12.78
N ASP A 346 -3.22 -14.15 -13.19
CA ASP A 346 -2.22 -15.14 -13.59
C ASP A 346 -1.53 -14.82 -14.91
N THR A 347 -0.26 -15.18 -14.99
CA THR A 347 0.62 -14.87 -16.13
C THR A 347 0.32 -15.73 -17.36
N ILE A 348 -0.35 -16.88 -17.19
CA ILE A 348 -0.72 -17.79 -18.29
C ILE A 348 -2.24 -17.84 -18.43
N ASN A 349 -2.94 -18.16 -17.35
CA ASN A 349 -4.39 -18.32 -17.36
C ASN A 349 -5.10 -17.05 -16.90
N LYS A 350 -5.43 -16.16 -17.84
CA LYS A 350 -6.08 -14.88 -17.56
C LYS A 350 -7.42 -14.99 -16.80
N ASN A 351 -8.03 -16.17 -16.75
CA ASN A 351 -9.25 -16.44 -15.97
C ASN A 351 -8.96 -16.79 -14.50
N VAL A 352 -7.70 -16.75 -14.07
CA VAL A 352 -7.29 -16.98 -12.68
C VAL A 352 -6.82 -15.68 -12.05
N TRP A 353 -7.37 -15.40 -10.88
CA TRP A 353 -7.01 -14.27 -10.03
C TRP A 353 -6.58 -14.73 -8.65
N TYR A 354 -5.66 -14.00 -8.04
CA TYR A 354 -5.03 -14.40 -6.79
C TYR A 354 -5.35 -13.47 -5.63
N THR A 355 -5.49 -14.08 -4.46
CA THR A 355 -5.41 -13.44 -3.16
C THR A 355 -4.49 -14.27 -2.26
N SER A 356 -4.09 -13.72 -1.12
CA SER A 356 -3.31 -14.45 -0.11
C SER A 356 -3.95 -14.31 1.27
N SER A 357 -3.78 -15.31 2.12
CA SER A 357 -4.15 -15.18 3.52
C SER A 357 -3.33 -14.07 4.19
N LYS A 358 -3.90 -13.42 5.21
CA LYS A 358 -3.24 -12.29 5.90
C LYS A 358 -1.89 -12.67 6.52
N ASP A 359 -1.75 -13.91 6.97
CA ASP A 359 -0.52 -14.49 7.52
C ASP A 359 0.44 -15.03 6.44
N LYS A 360 0.07 -14.89 5.16
CA LYS A 360 0.81 -15.32 3.96
C LYS A 360 1.11 -16.82 3.91
N GLN A 361 0.37 -17.65 4.65
CA GLN A 361 0.51 -19.10 4.61
C GLN A 361 -0.14 -19.72 3.35
N PHE A 362 -1.18 -19.08 2.83
CA PHE A 362 -1.96 -19.59 1.71
C PHE A 362 -2.02 -18.59 0.56
N VAL A 363 -1.95 -19.10 -0.65
CA VAL A 363 -2.30 -18.39 -1.88
C VAL A 363 -3.57 -19.02 -2.44
N TYR A 364 -4.56 -18.19 -2.76
CA TYR A 364 -5.83 -18.63 -3.30
C TYR A 364 -5.87 -18.30 -4.79
N ALA A 365 -6.00 -19.31 -5.64
CA ALA A 365 -6.15 -19.16 -7.08
C ALA A 365 -7.63 -19.31 -7.45
N SER A 366 -8.31 -18.18 -7.70
CA SER A 366 -9.73 -18.12 -8.06
C SER A 366 -9.89 -18.26 -9.57
N LEU A 367 -10.40 -19.41 -10.01
CA LEU A 367 -10.69 -19.76 -11.40
C LEU A 367 -12.12 -19.34 -11.76
N LEU A 368 -12.25 -18.43 -12.72
CA LEU A 368 -13.54 -17.86 -13.17
C LEU A 368 -14.32 -18.76 -14.15
N SER A 369 -13.68 -19.78 -14.72
CA SER A 369 -14.32 -20.71 -15.65
C SER A 369 -13.64 -22.07 -15.61
N TRP A 370 -14.42 -23.13 -15.49
CA TRP A 370 -13.91 -24.50 -15.50
C TRP A 370 -13.62 -24.94 -16.95
N PRO A 371 -12.44 -25.52 -17.24
CA PRO A 371 -12.15 -26.00 -18.58
C PRO A 371 -13.06 -27.18 -18.94
N SER A 372 -13.66 -27.14 -20.13
CA SER A 372 -14.53 -28.23 -20.62
C SER A 372 -13.77 -29.30 -21.40
N ASP A 373 -12.55 -29.00 -21.85
CA ASP A 373 -11.78 -29.76 -22.84
C ASP A 373 -10.42 -30.26 -22.31
N THR A 374 -10.09 -29.95 -21.05
CA THR A 374 -8.84 -30.39 -20.42
C THR A 374 -9.09 -30.99 -19.05
N THR A 375 -8.18 -31.88 -18.64
CA THR A 375 -8.12 -32.41 -17.28
C THR A 375 -7.02 -31.73 -16.46
N GLU A 376 -6.50 -30.60 -16.94
CA GLU A 376 -5.35 -29.92 -16.35
C GLU A 376 -5.59 -28.41 -16.29
N ILE A 377 -5.28 -27.81 -15.14
CA ILE A 377 -5.27 -26.37 -14.95
C ILE A 377 -3.83 -25.90 -14.82
N THR A 378 -3.40 -25.03 -15.73
CA THR A 378 -2.08 -24.40 -15.65
C THR A 378 -2.19 -23.05 -14.96
N LEU A 379 -1.43 -22.89 -13.88
CA LEU A 379 -1.17 -21.64 -13.19
C LEU A 379 0.24 -21.19 -13.56
N GLY A 380 0.44 -19.97 -14.03
CA GLY A 380 1.75 -19.46 -14.45
C GLY A 380 2.54 -18.78 -13.33
N ALA A 381 1.85 -18.07 -12.44
CA ALA A 381 2.51 -17.25 -11.41
C ALA A 381 3.07 -18.03 -10.21
N PRO A 382 2.42 -19.09 -9.68
CA PRO A 382 2.93 -19.81 -8.51
C PRO A 382 4.15 -20.65 -8.82
N VAL A 383 5.16 -20.61 -7.96
CA VAL A 383 6.33 -21.49 -7.96
C VAL A 383 6.14 -22.51 -6.84
N SER A 384 6.27 -23.78 -7.21
CA SER A 384 6.10 -24.89 -6.27
C SER A 384 7.42 -25.30 -5.61
N SER A 385 7.34 -25.64 -4.32
CA SER A 385 8.34 -26.39 -3.57
C SER A 385 7.97 -27.88 -3.44
N THR A 386 8.89 -28.72 -2.96
CA THR A 386 8.63 -30.13 -2.61
C THR A 386 7.58 -30.32 -1.51
N SER A 387 7.30 -29.27 -0.73
CA SER A 387 6.28 -29.24 0.33
C SER A 387 4.94 -28.64 -0.13
N THR A 388 4.82 -28.30 -1.41
CA THR A 388 3.61 -27.66 -1.94
C THR A 388 2.42 -28.60 -1.87
N ARG A 389 1.31 -28.07 -1.35
CA ARG A 389 0.03 -28.77 -1.29
C ARG A 389 -1.03 -27.94 -1.99
N VAL A 390 -1.77 -28.60 -2.87
CA VAL A 390 -2.87 -27.99 -3.64
C VAL A 390 -4.17 -28.66 -3.21
N THR A 391 -5.15 -27.87 -2.81
CA THR A 391 -6.51 -28.35 -2.50
C THR A 391 -7.54 -27.47 -3.20
N LEU A 392 -8.77 -27.96 -3.35
CA LEU A 392 -9.89 -27.20 -3.90
C LEU A 392 -10.90 -26.93 -2.77
N LEU A 393 -11.24 -25.67 -2.54
CA LEU A 393 -12.23 -25.32 -1.52
C LEU A 393 -13.61 -25.90 -1.89
N GLY A 394 -14.32 -26.43 -0.89
CA GLY A 394 -15.64 -27.05 -1.08
C GLY A 394 -15.63 -28.40 -1.80
N SER A 395 -14.47 -29.06 -1.90
CA SER A 395 -14.32 -30.40 -2.44
C SER A 395 -13.94 -31.42 -1.36
N ASP A 396 -14.56 -32.60 -1.40
CA ASP A 396 -14.17 -33.75 -0.56
C ASP A 396 -12.97 -34.51 -1.11
N VAL A 397 -12.51 -34.15 -2.33
CA VAL A 397 -11.29 -34.69 -2.90
C VAL A 397 -10.12 -34.15 -2.08
N GLY A 398 -9.25 -35.05 -1.61
CA GLY A 398 -8.03 -34.69 -0.88
C GLY A 398 -7.05 -33.85 -1.71
N PRO A 399 -5.79 -33.74 -1.28
CA PRO A 399 -4.78 -32.98 -2.02
C PRO A 399 -4.72 -33.41 -3.49
N LEU A 400 -4.77 -32.43 -4.39
CA LEU A 400 -4.75 -32.67 -5.82
C LEU A 400 -3.33 -32.98 -6.28
N ASN A 401 -3.23 -33.87 -7.28
CA ASN A 401 -1.97 -34.12 -7.95
C ASN A 401 -1.59 -32.87 -8.76
N TRP A 402 -0.32 -32.50 -8.73
CA TRP A 402 0.20 -31.38 -9.49
C TRP A 402 1.65 -31.67 -9.90
N ARG A 403 2.15 -30.92 -10.89
CA ARG A 403 3.56 -30.92 -11.29
C ARG A 403 4.02 -29.50 -11.59
N SER A 404 5.32 -29.24 -11.43
CA SER A 404 5.88 -27.95 -11.84
C SER A 404 5.79 -27.80 -13.36
N ALA A 405 5.36 -26.64 -13.85
CA ALA A 405 5.33 -26.33 -15.27
C ALA A 405 6.74 -26.04 -15.82
N SER A 406 7.59 -25.41 -14.99
CA SER A 406 8.99 -25.13 -15.28
C SER A 406 9.81 -24.99 -13.99
N GLU A 407 11.13 -24.88 -14.09
CA GLU A 407 12.01 -24.56 -12.94
C GLU A 407 11.86 -23.10 -12.48
N SER A 408 11.47 -22.20 -13.39
CA SER A 408 11.27 -20.77 -13.13
C SER A 408 9.84 -20.40 -12.71
N GLY A 409 8.98 -21.39 -12.49
CA GLY A 409 7.61 -21.20 -12.02
C GLY A 409 6.53 -21.92 -12.83
N GLY A 410 5.32 -21.77 -12.33
CA GLY A 410 4.09 -22.38 -12.84
C GLY A 410 3.80 -23.74 -12.23
N ILE A 411 2.51 -24.02 -12.03
CA ILE A 411 1.97 -25.27 -11.49
C ILE A 411 0.92 -25.79 -12.46
N ILE A 412 1.02 -27.07 -12.84
CA ILE A 412 -0.03 -27.77 -13.59
C ILE A 412 -0.76 -28.69 -12.62
N ILE A 413 -2.04 -28.41 -12.37
CA ILE A 413 -2.91 -29.15 -11.45
C ILE A 413 -3.73 -30.16 -12.25
N ASP A 414 -3.68 -31.43 -11.88
CA ASP A 414 -4.51 -32.49 -12.45
C ASP A 414 -5.90 -32.48 -11.78
N VAL A 415 -6.92 -32.21 -12.58
CA VAL A 415 -8.32 -32.15 -12.16
C VAL A 415 -9.15 -33.32 -12.69
N SER A 416 -8.52 -34.36 -13.26
CA SER A 416 -9.21 -35.54 -13.82
C SER A 416 -10.11 -36.27 -12.83
N ASN A 417 -9.76 -36.25 -11.53
CA ASN A 417 -10.52 -36.90 -10.46
C ASN A 417 -11.65 -36.01 -9.91
N ILE A 418 -11.80 -34.78 -10.40
CA ILE A 418 -12.82 -33.84 -9.95
C ILE A 418 -14.07 -34.00 -10.80
N LYS A 419 -15.16 -34.36 -10.14
CA LYS A 419 -16.49 -34.39 -10.76
C LYS A 419 -17.14 -33.03 -10.54
N ILE A 420 -17.16 -32.20 -11.59
CA ILE A 420 -17.68 -30.81 -11.48
C ILE A 420 -19.08 -30.75 -10.87
N TYR A 421 -19.96 -31.69 -11.21
CA TYR A 421 -21.35 -31.77 -10.71
C TYR A 421 -21.46 -32.15 -9.23
N SER A 422 -20.37 -32.54 -8.57
CA SER A 422 -20.34 -32.80 -7.12
C SER A 422 -19.65 -31.68 -6.33
N LEU A 423 -19.19 -30.61 -6.99
CA LEU A 423 -18.59 -29.47 -6.31
C LEU A 423 -19.67 -28.64 -5.62
N ALA A 424 -19.32 -28.07 -4.47
CA ALA A 424 -20.22 -27.17 -3.75
C ALA A 424 -20.34 -25.77 -4.40
N SER A 425 -19.59 -25.49 -5.47
CA SER A 425 -19.56 -24.23 -6.20
C SER A 425 -19.83 -24.44 -7.69
N ASP A 426 -20.72 -23.63 -8.26
CA ASP A 426 -21.21 -23.80 -9.63
C ASP A 426 -20.59 -22.84 -10.66
N TRP A 427 -20.08 -21.68 -10.23
CA TRP A 427 -19.77 -20.54 -11.13
C TRP A 427 -18.31 -20.12 -11.14
N ALA A 428 -17.60 -20.31 -10.03
CA ALA A 428 -16.17 -20.03 -9.88
C ALA A 428 -15.60 -20.94 -8.80
N TRP A 429 -14.31 -21.25 -8.89
CA TRP A 429 -13.66 -22.27 -8.05
C TRP A 429 -12.35 -21.74 -7.49
N VAL A 430 -12.01 -22.12 -6.26
CA VAL A 430 -10.80 -21.59 -5.61
C VAL A 430 -9.87 -22.72 -5.19
N PHE A 431 -8.69 -22.76 -5.82
CA PHE A 431 -7.60 -23.61 -5.35
C PHE A 431 -6.87 -22.93 -4.19
N LYS A 432 -6.68 -23.65 -3.11
CA LYS A 432 -5.86 -23.24 -1.96
C LYS A 432 -4.47 -23.88 -2.09
N LEU A 433 -3.47 -23.03 -2.21
CA LEU A 433 -2.07 -23.40 -2.41
C LEU A 433 -1.28 -23.12 -1.12
N GLU A 434 -0.58 -24.14 -0.62
CA GLU A 434 0.34 -24.05 0.52
C GLU A 434 1.79 -24.12 0.03
N ASN A 435 2.70 -23.41 0.69
CA ASN A 435 4.15 -23.46 0.42
C ASN A 435 4.54 -23.13 -1.03
N VAL A 436 3.84 -22.17 -1.63
CA VAL A 436 4.15 -21.62 -2.96
C VAL A 436 4.72 -20.20 -2.85
N SER A 437 5.64 -19.85 -3.74
CA SER A 437 6.11 -18.48 -3.93
C SER A 437 5.66 -17.91 -5.28
N GLY A 438 5.91 -16.63 -5.54
CA GLY A 438 5.65 -16.04 -6.86
C GLY A 438 6.82 -16.26 -7.82
N SER A 439 6.58 -16.33 -9.13
CA SER A 439 7.62 -16.54 -10.16
C SER A 439 8.78 -15.53 -10.14
N ASP A 440 8.57 -14.35 -9.54
CA ASP A 440 9.60 -13.34 -9.30
C ASP A 440 10.13 -13.31 -7.86
N GLU A 441 9.93 -14.35 -7.03
CA GLU A 441 10.93 -14.62 -5.98
C GLU A 441 12.19 -15.08 -6.70
N GLN A 442 12.91 -14.09 -7.23
CA GLN A 442 14.20 -14.30 -7.83
C GLN A 442 15.12 -14.78 -6.72
N GLN A 443 15.26 -16.10 -6.62
CA GLN A 443 16.23 -16.69 -5.73
C GLN A 443 17.61 -16.26 -6.23
N TYR A 444 18.26 -15.38 -5.47
CA TYR A 444 19.56 -14.86 -5.84
C TYR A 444 20.61 -15.95 -5.63
N THR A 445 21.25 -16.38 -6.70
CA THR A 445 22.38 -17.30 -6.64
C THR A 445 23.65 -16.54 -6.24
N PRO A 446 24.65 -17.20 -5.62
CA PRO A 446 25.87 -16.55 -5.15
C PRO A 446 26.85 -16.24 -6.30
N ASP A 447 26.37 -15.50 -7.30
CA ASP A 447 27.12 -14.96 -8.42
C ASP A 447 26.66 -13.53 -8.73
N TRP A 448 27.59 -12.70 -9.20
CA TRP A 448 27.33 -11.27 -9.40
C TRP A 448 26.23 -10.97 -10.41
N LYS A 449 26.10 -11.76 -11.47
CA LYS A 449 25.05 -11.57 -12.47
C LYS A 449 23.65 -11.69 -11.85
N SER A 450 23.48 -12.66 -10.95
CA SER A 450 22.25 -12.83 -10.19
C SER A 450 22.05 -11.71 -9.17
N LEU A 451 23.06 -11.42 -8.36
CA LEU A 451 22.99 -10.44 -7.27
C LEU A 451 22.76 -9.00 -7.77
N ASP A 452 23.41 -8.60 -8.86
CA ASP A 452 23.27 -7.27 -9.46
C ASP A 452 21.93 -7.08 -10.17
N SER A 453 21.20 -8.16 -10.44
CA SER A 453 19.85 -8.08 -11.00
C SER A 453 18.79 -7.68 -9.96
N ARG A 454 19.15 -7.69 -8.66
CA ARG A 454 18.25 -7.29 -7.58
C ARG A 454 17.87 -5.81 -7.73
N PRO A 455 16.57 -5.46 -7.81
CA PRO A 455 16.17 -4.07 -7.85
C PRO A 455 16.47 -3.38 -6.51
N LEU A 456 16.84 -2.10 -6.58
CA LEU A 456 17.06 -1.29 -5.40
C LEU A 456 15.72 -1.03 -4.69
N PRO A 457 15.61 -1.21 -3.36
CA PRO A 457 14.44 -0.83 -2.59
C PRO A 457 14.08 0.64 -2.79
N ALA A 458 12.79 0.92 -3.00
CA ALA A 458 12.29 2.26 -3.34
C ALA A 458 12.71 3.34 -2.32
N TRP A 459 12.69 3.00 -1.02
CA TRP A 459 13.03 3.95 0.05
C TRP A 459 14.42 4.58 -0.12
N TYR A 460 15.41 3.84 -0.65
CA TYR A 460 16.76 4.36 -0.79
C TYR A 460 16.82 5.42 -1.89
N ASP A 461 16.14 5.17 -3.02
CA ASP A 461 16.05 6.18 -4.07
C ASP A 461 15.26 7.40 -3.61
N GLU A 462 14.23 7.23 -2.78
CA GLU A 462 13.44 8.35 -2.25
C GLU A 462 14.20 9.18 -1.20
N SER A 463 15.14 8.57 -0.48
CA SER A 463 15.77 9.16 0.72
C SER A 463 16.73 10.30 0.43
N LYS A 464 17.55 10.18 -0.62
CA LYS A 464 18.56 11.16 -1.11
C LYS A 464 19.67 11.59 -0.15
N ILE A 465 19.41 11.76 1.15
CA ILE A 465 20.33 12.31 2.15
C ILE A 465 20.39 11.38 3.37
N GLY A 466 21.59 10.96 3.74
CA GLY A 466 21.87 10.20 4.96
C GLY A 466 23.04 10.76 5.76
N ILE A 467 23.19 10.30 7.01
CA ILE A 467 24.30 10.66 7.91
C ILE A 467 25.20 9.46 8.11
N PHE A 468 26.48 9.64 7.79
CA PHE A 468 27.52 8.65 8.03
C PHE A 468 28.31 8.97 9.31
N ILE A 469 28.48 8.01 10.22
CA ILE A 469 29.07 8.24 11.55
C ILE A 469 30.21 7.26 11.83
N HIS A 470 31.44 7.77 11.82
CA HIS A 470 32.61 7.09 12.35
C HIS A 470 32.78 7.34 13.86
N TRP A 471 32.57 6.30 14.67
CA TRP A 471 32.76 6.37 16.12
C TRP A 471 33.19 5.01 16.67
N GLY A 472 34.16 5.01 17.58
CA GLY A 472 34.77 3.81 18.13
C GLY A 472 35.93 4.15 19.09
N VAL A 473 36.74 3.15 19.45
CA VAL A 473 37.83 3.30 20.45
C VAL A 473 38.86 4.35 20.05
N PHE A 474 39.10 4.56 18.75
CA PHE A 474 40.01 5.60 18.24
C PHE A 474 39.59 7.02 18.66
N SER A 475 38.33 7.23 19.05
CA SER A 475 37.85 8.51 19.57
C SER A 475 38.37 8.83 20.98
N VAL A 476 38.86 7.85 21.74
CA VAL A 476 39.46 8.09 23.06
C VAL A 476 40.77 8.89 22.94
N PRO A 477 41.79 8.40 22.19
CA PRO A 477 43.00 9.17 21.98
C PRO A 477 42.74 10.42 21.13
N SER A 478 41.77 10.38 20.21
CA SER A 478 41.35 11.55 19.39
C SER A 478 42.52 12.21 18.61
N ILE A 479 43.40 11.40 18.03
CA ILE A 479 44.62 11.86 17.35
C ILE A 479 44.71 11.31 15.93
N VAL A 480 45.03 12.21 14.98
CA VAL A 480 45.09 11.96 13.53
C VAL A 480 43.72 11.62 12.93
N SER A 481 43.24 10.38 13.10
CA SER A 481 42.01 9.86 12.49
C SER A 481 41.67 8.47 13.06
N GLU A 482 40.59 7.86 12.56
CA GLU A 482 40.24 6.46 12.77
C GLU A 482 41.34 5.46 12.37
N TRP A 483 42.33 5.89 11.57
CA TRP A 483 43.50 5.10 11.18
C TRP A 483 44.63 5.07 12.20
N MET A 484 44.44 5.67 13.38
CA MET A 484 45.50 5.85 14.38
C MET A 484 46.28 4.56 14.70
N TRP A 485 45.62 3.40 14.84
CA TRP A 485 46.34 2.16 15.19
C TRP A 485 47.29 1.73 14.06
N TRP A 486 46.83 1.81 12.81
CA TRP A 486 47.66 1.53 11.64
C TRP A 486 48.80 2.55 11.51
N ASP A 487 48.52 3.84 11.69
CA ASP A 487 49.54 4.89 11.66
C ASP A 487 50.56 4.76 12.81
N TRP A 488 50.24 4.04 13.87
CA TRP A 488 51.15 3.81 14.99
C TRP A 488 51.97 2.53 14.87
N LYS A 489 51.35 1.43 14.40
CA LYS A 489 51.93 0.08 14.46
C LYS A 489 51.98 -0.66 13.12
N GLY A 490 51.39 -0.10 12.07
CA GLY A 490 51.39 -0.69 10.73
C GLY A 490 52.76 -0.66 10.06
N ASP A 491 52.81 -0.98 8.77
CA ASP A 491 54.08 -1.18 8.06
C ASP A 491 54.94 0.09 7.93
N LYS A 492 54.29 1.26 7.91
CA LYS A 492 54.95 2.57 7.82
C LYS A 492 54.40 3.53 8.89
N PRO A 493 54.80 3.36 10.16
CA PRO A 493 54.29 4.21 11.23
C PRO A 493 54.61 5.69 11.02
N ASN A 494 53.65 6.56 11.30
CA ASN A 494 53.82 8.00 11.30
C ASN A 494 54.75 8.40 12.46
N PRO A 495 55.96 8.96 12.18
CA PRO A 495 56.94 9.25 13.22
C PRO A 495 56.41 10.21 14.29
N LYS A 496 55.57 11.19 13.91
CA LYS A 496 55.00 12.16 14.85
C LYS A 496 54.04 11.49 15.82
N LEU A 497 53.23 10.55 15.34
CA LEU A 497 52.32 9.79 16.20
C LEU A 497 53.11 8.86 17.13
N VAL A 498 54.15 8.18 16.62
CA VAL A 498 55.02 7.32 17.45
C VAL A 498 55.67 8.13 18.58
N ASP A 499 56.20 9.31 18.27
CA ASP A 499 56.81 10.18 19.28
C ASP A 499 55.78 10.74 20.26
N PHE A 500 54.60 11.10 19.78
CA PHE A 500 53.48 11.47 20.63
C PHE A 500 53.13 10.34 21.61
N MET A 501 53.01 9.11 21.13
CA MET A 501 52.68 7.95 21.95
C MET A 501 53.75 7.69 23.01
N LYS A 502 55.03 7.72 22.64
CA LYS A 502 56.15 7.56 23.58
C LYS A 502 56.22 8.65 24.64
N LYS A 503 55.82 9.88 24.31
CA LYS A 503 55.89 11.02 25.21
C LYS A 503 54.75 11.05 26.22
N ASN A 504 53.55 10.62 25.81
CA ASN A 504 52.33 10.83 26.58
C ASN A 504 51.76 9.56 27.24
N TYR A 505 52.21 8.37 26.84
CA TYR A 505 51.72 7.09 27.38
C TYR A 505 52.86 6.21 27.92
N PRO A 506 52.57 5.28 28.85
CA PRO A 506 53.55 4.32 29.36
C PRO A 506 54.26 3.51 28.25
N PRO A 507 55.52 3.08 28.45
CA PRO A 507 56.29 2.34 27.43
C PRO A 507 55.66 1.04 26.94
N ASP A 508 54.82 0.41 27.75
CA ASP A 508 54.09 -0.83 27.48
C ASP A 508 52.64 -0.60 27.03
N TRP A 509 52.22 0.65 26.84
CA TRP A 509 50.88 0.99 26.34
C TRP A 509 50.63 0.38 24.95
N THR A 510 49.47 -0.25 24.83
CA THR A 510 48.94 -0.89 23.62
C THR A 510 47.69 -0.15 23.15
N TYR A 511 47.20 -0.46 21.94
CA TYR A 511 45.94 0.11 21.48
C TYR A 511 44.75 -0.41 22.30
N ALA A 512 44.85 -1.64 22.82
CA ALA A 512 43.80 -2.25 23.62
C ALA A 512 43.50 -1.49 24.92
N ASP A 513 44.52 -0.84 25.49
CA ASP A 513 44.38 -0.06 26.73
C ASP A 513 43.48 1.17 26.56
N PHE A 514 43.23 1.63 25.33
CA PHE A 514 42.25 2.69 25.07
C PHE A 514 40.79 2.22 25.19
N ALA A 515 40.51 0.92 25.01
CA ALA A 515 39.14 0.42 25.10
C ALA A 515 38.57 0.56 26.51
N GLU A 516 39.40 0.43 27.55
CA GLU A 516 38.97 0.65 28.94
C GLU A 516 38.52 2.08 29.21
N GLN A 517 39.08 3.05 28.48
CA GLN A 517 38.76 4.48 28.61
C GLN A 517 37.56 4.91 27.74
N PHE A 518 37.06 4.02 26.88
CA PHE A 518 35.90 4.30 26.03
C PHE A 518 34.62 4.12 26.85
N HIS A 519 34.26 5.11 27.65
CA HIS A 519 33.15 4.97 28.62
C HIS A 519 31.76 5.30 28.08
N ALA A 520 31.67 6.11 27.01
CA ALA A 520 30.40 6.59 26.44
C ALA A 520 29.41 7.15 27.49
N GLU A 521 29.91 7.85 28.51
CA GLU A 521 29.13 8.21 29.73
C GLU A 521 27.91 9.10 29.45
N PHE A 522 27.99 9.93 28.41
CA PHE A 522 26.91 10.82 27.98
C PHE A 522 26.19 10.33 26.72
N TYR A 523 26.36 9.06 26.36
CA TYR A 523 25.68 8.49 25.21
C TYR A 523 24.18 8.31 25.50
N ASP A 524 23.37 9.23 24.96
CA ASP A 524 21.91 9.14 24.90
C ASP A 524 21.45 8.85 23.46
N PRO A 525 20.99 7.62 23.15
CA PRO A 525 20.52 7.26 21.81
C PRO A 525 19.25 8.01 21.40
N ASN A 526 18.42 8.46 22.35
CA ASN A 526 17.21 9.23 22.04
C ASN A 526 17.55 10.65 21.60
N GLU A 527 18.53 11.27 22.27
CA GLU A 527 19.04 12.58 21.85
C GLU A 527 19.63 12.51 20.44
N TRP A 528 20.41 11.46 20.16
CA TRP A 528 20.95 11.22 18.82
C TRP A 528 19.85 11.05 17.77
N ALA A 529 18.82 10.27 18.08
CA ALA A 529 17.66 10.10 17.20
C ALA A 529 16.95 11.44 16.92
N ASP A 530 16.76 12.27 17.94
CA ASP A 530 16.15 13.60 17.81
C ASP A 530 17.02 14.53 16.95
N ILE A 531 18.35 14.51 17.13
CA ILE A 531 19.31 15.28 16.31
C ILE A 531 19.23 14.85 14.85
N PHE A 532 19.23 13.55 14.57
CA PHE A 532 19.16 13.05 13.20
C PHE A 532 17.82 13.40 12.57
N ALA A 533 16.71 13.28 13.30
CA ALA A 533 15.40 13.67 12.80
C ALA A 533 15.35 15.16 12.45
N ALA A 534 15.93 16.01 13.31
CA ALA A 534 16.00 17.45 13.08
C ALA A 534 16.86 17.82 11.87
N SER A 535 17.86 17.01 11.50
CA SER A 535 18.70 17.26 10.32
C SER A 535 17.94 17.15 8.97
N GLY A 536 16.79 16.46 8.96
CA GLY A 536 16.05 16.13 7.74
C GLY A 536 16.59 14.93 6.96
N ALA A 537 17.72 14.34 7.37
CA ALA A 537 18.23 13.09 6.80
C ALA A 537 17.21 11.96 6.92
N LYS A 538 17.27 11.01 5.98
CA LYS A 538 16.31 9.91 5.87
C LYS A 538 16.89 8.55 6.25
N TYR A 539 18.21 8.45 6.32
CA TYR A 539 18.89 7.27 6.84
C TYR A 539 20.16 7.65 7.60
N ILE A 540 20.61 6.76 8.49
CA ILE A 540 21.91 6.85 9.14
C ILE A 540 22.72 5.59 8.88
N VAL A 541 24.04 5.71 8.94
CA VAL A 541 24.95 4.58 8.94
C VAL A 541 25.99 4.78 10.05
N LEU A 542 25.91 3.95 11.08
CA LEU A 542 26.85 3.95 12.20
C LEU A 542 27.91 2.87 12.03
N THR A 543 29.17 3.18 12.29
CA THR A 543 30.24 2.19 12.40
C THR A 543 29.93 1.14 13.47
N SER A 544 29.64 -0.09 13.05
CA SER A 544 29.48 -1.24 13.95
C SER A 544 30.84 -1.75 14.43
N LYS A 545 31.80 -1.84 13.51
CA LYS A 545 33.18 -2.28 13.70
C LYS A 545 34.05 -1.61 12.63
N HIS A 546 35.14 -0.97 13.05
CA HIS A 546 36.16 -0.45 12.14
C HIS A 546 37.39 -1.40 12.11
N HIS A 547 38.42 -1.09 11.32
CA HIS A 547 39.56 -1.97 11.01
C HIS A 547 40.41 -2.38 12.24
N GLU A 548 40.23 -1.75 13.40
CA GLU A 548 40.78 -2.21 14.69
C GLU A 548 40.04 -3.40 15.31
N GLY A 549 38.89 -3.79 14.76
CA GLY A 549 38.15 -4.97 15.19
C GLY A 549 37.30 -4.81 16.45
N PHE A 550 37.24 -3.61 17.06
CA PHE A 550 36.40 -3.39 18.24
C PHE A 550 34.93 -3.29 17.82
N THR A 551 34.08 -4.13 18.39
CA THR A 551 32.65 -4.16 18.05
C THR A 551 31.82 -3.32 19.03
N MET A 552 30.90 -2.52 18.48
CA MET A 552 30.04 -1.60 19.25
C MET A 552 28.82 -2.29 19.90
N TRP A 553 28.80 -3.62 19.91
CA TRP A 553 27.72 -4.47 20.39
C TRP A 553 28.30 -5.72 21.09
N PRO A 554 27.53 -6.48 21.89
CA PRO A 554 28.01 -7.68 22.59
C PRO A 554 28.23 -8.87 21.65
N SER A 555 29.23 -8.78 20.75
CA SER A 555 29.46 -9.82 19.76
C SER A 555 29.99 -11.12 20.35
N LYS A 556 29.41 -12.25 19.94
CA LYS A 556 29.90 -13.60 20.31
C LYS A 556 31.27 -13.92 19.72
N TYR A 557 31.68 -13.18 18.69
CA TYR A 557 32.91 -13.42 17.93
C TYR A 557 34.02 -12.43 18.30
N SER A 558 33.73 -11.40 19.11
CA SER A 558 34.69 -10.42 19.62
C SER A 558 34.82 -10.46 21.14
N PHE A 559 34.99 -11.65 21.72
CA PHE A 559 35.11 -11.82 23.17
C PHE A 559 36.22 -10.93 23.74
N ASN A 560 35.88 -10.17 24.80
CA ASN A 560 36.78 -9.23 25.47
C ASN A 560 37.34 -8.09 24.58
N TRP A 561 36.73 -7.86 23.41
CA TRP A 561 37.07 -6.78 22.48
C TRP A 561 35.81 -6.17 21.87
N ASN A 562 34.86 -5.82 22.74
CA ASN A 562 33.58 -5.22 22.39
C ASN A 562 33.03 -4.30 23.49
N ALA A 563 32.06 -3.45 23.15
CA ALA A 563 31.49 -2.43 24.03
C ALA A 563 30.76 -2.97 25.28
N MET A 564 30.35 -4.23 25.29
CA MET A 564 29.75 -4.86 26.47
C MET A 564 30.82 -5.42 27.42
N ASP A 565 31.86 -6.03 26.86
CA ASP A 565 32.91 -6.68 27.65
C ASP A 565 33.96 -5.69 28.17
N VAL A 566 34.22 -4.58 27.49
CA VAL A 566 35.22 -3.57 27.86
C VAL A 566 34.69 -2.16 27.55
N GLY A 567 35.01 -1.17 28.38
CA GLY A 567 34.56 0.21 28.18
C GLY A 567 33.15 0.46 28.74
N PRO A 568 32.13 0.75 27.92
CA PRO A 568 30.86 1.30 28.37
C PRO A 568 29.90 0.28 28.99
N LYS A 569 30.19 -1.04 28.86
CA LYS A 569 29.34 -2.14 29.36
C LYS A 569 27.91 -2.08 28.82
N ARG A 570 27.77 -1.77 27.52
CA ARG A 570 26.50 -1.41 26.90
C ARG A 570 26.45 -1.86 25.44
N ASP A 571 25.26 -2.24 24.97
CA ASP A 571 24.99 -2.52 23.56
C ASP A 571 24.63 -1.20 22.84
N LEU A 572 25.65 -0.52 22.32
CA LEU A 572 25.49 0.80 21.70
C LEU A 572 24.69 0.73 20.40
N LEU A 573 24.82 -0.36 19.62
CA LEU A 573 24.05 -0.54 18.38
C LEU A 573 22.57 -0.81 18.67
N GLY A 574 22.28 -1.71 19.61
CA GLY A 574 20.91 -2.03 20.00
C GLY A 574 20.15 -0.81 20.50
N ASP A 575 20.81 -0.01 21.33
CA ASP A 575 20.23 1.20 21.89
C ASP A 575 19.92 2.25 20.83
N LEU A 576 20.84 2.54 19.90
CA LEU A 576 20.55 3.47 18.81
C LEU A 576 19.45 2.96 17.89
N ALA A 577 19.52 1.68 17.49
CA ALA A 577 18.56 1.08 16.59
C ALA A 577 17.13 1.18 17.16
N ASN A 578 16.98 0.95 18.47
CA ASN A 578 15.70 1.08 19.17
C ASN A 578 15.24 2.54 19.23
N ALA A 579 16.11 3.48 19.56
CA ALA A 579 15.76 4.89 19.62
C ALA A 579 15.29 5.44 18.26
N ILE A 580 16.01 5.12 17.17
CA ILE A 580 15.67 5.53 15.81
C ILE A 580 14.30 5.02 15.40
N ARG A 581 14.05 3.71 15.59
CA ARG A 581 12.78 3.07 15.20
C ARG A 581 11.58 3.54 16.02
N ASN A 582 11.77 3.82 17.31
CA ASN A 582 10.67 4.17 18.20
C ASN A 582 10.31 5.67 18.14
N ARG A 583 11.22 6.53 17.68
CA ARG A 583 11.05 7.99 17.75
C ARG A 583 11.00 8.69 16.39
N THR A 584 11.50 8.05 15.33
CA THR A 584 11.72 8.71 14.05
C THR A 584 11.26 7.85 12.88
N ASN A 585 11.15 8.47 11.70
CA ASN A 585 10.97 7.77 10.43
C ASN A 585 12.30 7.58 9.68
N ILE A 586 13.44 7.64 10.37
CA ILE A 586 14.77 7.49 9.77
C ILE A 586 15.11 6.01 9.63
N VAL A 587 15.69 5.65 8.49
CA VAL A 587 16.15 4.29 8.22
C VAL A 587 17.49 4.03 8.90
N PHE A 588 17.57 2.92 9.64
CA PHE A 588 18.76 2.54 10.39
C PHE A 588 19.71 1.70 9.53
N GLY A 589 20.99 2.05 9.54
CA GLY A 589 22.05 1.40 8.77
C GLY A 589 23.32 1.22 9.59
N LEU A 590 24.16 0.26 9.17
CA LEU A 590 25.42 -0.06 9.81
C LEU A 590 26.55 -0.15 8.80
N TYR A 591 27.70 0.37 9.17
CA TYR A 591 28.97 0.10 8.51
C TYR A 591 29.69 -1.04 9.21
N HIS A 592 30.37 -1.88 8.45
CA HIS A 592 31.15 -2.98 8.98
C HIS A 592 32.43 -3.18 8.17
N SER A 593 33.57 -3.07 8.84
CA SER A 593 34.85 -3.44 8.24
C SER A 593 34.94 -4.95 8.02
N MET A 594 35.37 -5.34 6.81
CA MET A 594 35.55 -6.73 6.44
C MET A 594 36.83 -7.34 7.01
N PHE A 595 37.81 -6.52 7.42
CA PHE A 595 39.14 -6.95 7.85
C PHE A 595 39.58 -6.32 9.17
N GLU A 596 40.60 -6.92 9.79
CA GLU A 596 41.18 -6.40 11.03
C GLU A 596 42.70 -6.39 10.91
N TRP A 597 43.31 -5.19 10.96
CA TRP A 597 44.73 -4.99 10.63
C TRP A 597 45.67 -5.96 11.33
N PHE A 598 45.41 -6.24 12.61
CA PHE A 598 46.31 -7.01 13.47
C PHE A 598 45.69 -8.31 14.00
N HIS A 599 44.53 -8.74 13.49
CA HIS A 599 43.91 -9.97 13.95
C HIS A 599 44.74 -11.18 13.49
N PRO A 600 45.13 -12.13 14.37
CA PRO A 600 46.03 -13.23 14.02
C PRO A 600 45.55 -14.07 12.82
N LEU A 601 44.26 -14.40 12.78
CA LEU A 601 43.70 -15.16 11.65
C LEU A 601 43.77 -14.39 10.32
N TYR A 602 43.56 -13.06 10.34
CA TYR A 602 43.64 -12.24 9.13
C TYR A 602 45.09 -12.16 8.64
N LEU A 603 46.04 -11.95 9.57
CA LEU A 603 47.47 -11.93 9.26
C LEU A 603 47.96 -13.29 8.74
N GLU A 604 47.44 -14.39 9.26
CA GLU A 604 47.74 -15.75 8.79
C GLU A 604 47.25 -15.95 7.35
N ASP A 605 45.99 -15.61 7.07
CA ASP A 605 45.41 -15.69 5.73
C ASP A 605 46.17 -14.77 4.75
N LYS A 606 46.46 -13.54 5.15
CA LYS A 606 47.26 -12.57 4.37
C LYS A 606 48.66 -13.09 4.05
N LYS A 607 49.36 -13.65 5.03
CA LYS A 607 50.69 -14.27 4.84
C LYS A 607 50.64 -15.44 3.86
N ASN A 608 49.52 -16.15 3.82
CA ASN A 608 49.27 -17.23 2.88
C ASN A 608 48.69 -16.75 1.52
N GLY A 609 48.68 -15.43 1.28
CA GLY A 609 48.15 -14.82 0.06
C GLY A 609 46.65 -15.07 -0.12
N PHE A 610 45.89 -15.06 0.97
CA PHE A 610 44.43 -15.25 1.03
C PHE A 610 43.93 -16.57 0.44
N LYS A 611 44.78 -17.61 0.43
CA LYS A 611 44.41 -18.97 -0.02
C LYS A 611 43.62 -19.77 1.00
N THR A 612 43.71 -19.39 2.27
CA THR A 612 42.88 -19.89 3.37
C THR A 612 41.85 -18.82 3.73
N GLN A 613 40.73 -19.22 4.32
CA GLN A 613 39.61 -18.34 4.70
C GLN A 613 39.29 -18.51 6.19
N TYR A 614 40.31 -18.56 7.04
CA TYR A 614 40.11 -18.74 8.47
C TYR A 614 39.40 -17.53 9.08
N PHE A 615 39.85 -16.32 8.74
CA PHE A 615 39.29 -15.10 9.28
C PHE A 615 37.86 -14.83 8.80
N PRO A 616 37.52 -14.87 7.49
CA PRO A 616 36.15 -14.68 7.04
C PRO A 616 35.16 -15.67 7.67
N ASN A 617 35.53 -16.95 7.76
CA ASN A 617 34.65 -18.01 8.25
C ASN A 617 34.46 -18.00 9.77
N MET A 618 35.49 -17.66 10.54
CA MET A 618 35.44 -17.70 12.01
C MET A 618 35.10 -16.34 12.64
N LYS A 619 35.24 -15.25 11.90
CA LYS A 619 35.16 -13.88 12.43
C LYS A 619 34.16 -13.00 11.65
N THR A 620 34.50 -12.55 10.44
CA THR A 620 33.73 -11.52 9.72
C THR A 620 32.33 -11.97 9.31
N LEU A 621 32.18 -13.13 8.65
CA LEU A 621 30.86 -13.57 8.16
C LEU A 621 29.87 -13.87 9.30
N PRO A 622 30.27 -14.54 10.40
CA PRO A 622 29.40 -14.69 11.55
C PRO A 622 29.00 -13.37 12.20
N GLU A 623 29.91 -12.39 12.30
CA GLU A 623 29.61 -11.04 12.81
C GLU A 623 28.62 -10.30 11.92
N LEU A 624 28.80 -10.34 10.60
CA LEU A 624 27.86 -9.76 9.64
C LEU A 624 26.45 -10.36 9.77
N LYS A 625 26.34 -11.69 9.91
CA LYS A 625 25.05 -12.35 10.17
C LYS A 625 24.47 -11.92 11.51
N GLU A 626 25.30 -11.83 12.55
CA GLU A 626 24.88 -11.42 13.89
C GLU A 626 24.30 -10.00 13.90
N ILE A 627 24.92 -9.02 13.23
CA ILE A 627 24.38 -7.66 13.17
C ILE A 627 23.10 -7.57 12.33
N VAL A 628 22.99 -8.37 11.27
CA VAL A 628 21.79 -8.43 10.42
C VAL A 628 20.60 -9.01 11.19
N GLU A 629 20.80 -10.13 11.88
CA GLU A 629 19.76 -10.82 12.65
C GLU A 629 19.31 -10.01 13.88
N ASN A 630 20.27 -9.49 14.64
CA ASN A 630 19.97 -8.81 15.90
C ASN A 630 19.44 -7.39 15.68
N TYR A 631 20.07 -6.63 14.78
CA TYR A 631 19.81 -5.21 14.64
C TYR A 631 19.02 -4.84 13.39
N LYS A 632 18.81 -5.75 12.43
CA LYS A 632 17.97 -5.55 11.22
C LYS A 632 18.23 -4.22 10.48
N PRO A 633 19.49 -3.88 10.17
CA PRO A 633 19.80 -2.65 9.44
C PRO A 633 19.29 -2.75 7.99
N SER A 634 18.79 -1.65 7.45
CA SER A 634 18.40 -1.54 6.04
C SER A 634 19.54 -1.02 5.15
N VAL A 635 20.67 -0.62 5.73
CA VAL A 635 21.93 -0.38 5.00
C VAL A 635 23.02 -1.23 5.63
N ILE A 636 23.73 -2.02 4.82
CA ILE A 636 25.00 -2.63 5.20
C ILE A 636 26.08 -1.99 4.34
N TRP A 637 26.91 -1.14 4.95
CA TRP A 637 28.05 -0.53 4.31
C TRP A 637 29.31 -1.35 4.62
N SER A 638 29.73 -2.19 3.67
CA SER A 638 30.95 -2.98 3.83
C SER A 638 32.18 -2.13 3.52
N ASP A 639 33.30 -2.48 4.16
CA ASP A 639 34.61 -1.93 3.83
C ASP A 639 35.63 -3.06 3.73
N GLY A 640 35.73 -3.61 2.52
CA GLY A 640 36.57 -4.75 2.18
C GLY A 640 37.12 -4.70 0.76
N ASP A 641 37.14 -3.53 0.13
CA ASP A 641 37.71 -3.28 -1.19
C ASP A 641 39.25 -3.18 -1.19
N TRP A 642 39.88 -3.62 -0.11
CA TRP A 642 41.32 -3.65 0.05
C TRP A 642 41.82 -5.10 0.00
N GLU A 643 43.12 -5.28 -0.30
CA GLU A 643 43.97 -6.49 -0.21
C GLU A 643 43.46 -7.84 -0.78
N ALA A 644 42.21 -8.23 -0.58
CA ALA A 644 41.63 -9.52 -0.93
C ALA A 644 40.38 -9.39 -1.81
N LEU A 645 40.20 -10.38 -2.69
CA LEU A 645 39.06 -10.49 -3.59
C LEU A 645 37.78 -10.90 -2.84
N ASP A 646 36.62 -10.66 -3.47
CA ASP A 646 35.30 -11.07 -3.00
C ASP A 646 35.20 -12.58 -2.69
N THR A 647 35.93 -13.40 -3.46
CA THR A 647 36.02 -14.85 -3.25
C THR A 647 36.63 -15.23 -1.91
N TYR A 648 37.64 -14.50 -1.42
CA TYR A 648 38.20 -14.74 -0.08
C TYR A 648 37.19 -14.40 1.00
N TRP A 649 36.46 -13.30 0.84
CA TRP A 649 35.40 -12.89 1.77
C TRP A 649 34.15 -13.79 1.72
N ASN A 650 33.97 -14.57 0.64
CA ASN A 650 32.71 -15.23 0.29
C ASN A 650 31.53 -14.23 0.23
N SER A 651 31.79 -13.06 -0.37
CA SER A 651 30.83 -11.96 -0.42
C SER A 651 29.56 -12.33 -1.16
N THR A 652 29.65 -13.04 -2.29
CA THR A 652 28.47 -13.46 -3.05
C THR A 652 27.61 -14.47 -2.28
N GLY A 653 28.24 -15.36 -1.51
CA GLY A 653 27.54 -16.28 -0.61
C GLY A 653 26.79 -15.55 0.50
N PHE A 654 27.41 -14.54 1.10
CA PHE A 654 26.76 -13.69 2.11
C PHE A 654 25.61 -12.88 1.52
N LEU A 655 25.81 -12.22 0.37
CA LEU A 655 24.79 -11.40 -0.28
C LEU A 655 23.59 -12.23 -0.78
N ALA A 656 23.83 -13.44 -1.28
CA ALA A 656 22.75 -14.35 -1.63
C ALA A 656 21.89 -14.71 -0.40
N TRP A 657 22.53 -15.05 0.74
CA TRP A 657 21.80 -15.25 2.00
C TRP A 657 21.06 -13.97 2.44
N LEU A 658 21.72 -12.81 2.33
CA LEU A 658 21.16 -11.51 2.71
C LEU A 658 19.87 -11.21 1.92
N TYR A 659 19.86 -11.50 0.62
CA TYR A 659 18.72 -11.19 -0.25
C TYR A 659 17.64 -12.28 -0.29
N ASN A 660 17.95 -13.52 0.09
CA ASN A 660 16.98 -14.61 0.07
C ASN A 660 16.35 -14.89 1.44
N GLU A 661 17.17 -14.90 2.50
CA GLU A 661 16.82 -15.51 3.78
C GLU A 661 16.80 -14.53 4.95
N SER A 662 17.53 -13.41 4.87
CA SER A 662 17.68 -12.49 6.01
C SER A 662 16.37 -11.77 6.39
N PRO A 663 16.22 -11.33 7.65
CA PRO A 663 15.05 -10.55 8.10
C PRO A 663 14.91 -9.18 7.43
N VAL A 664 15.90 -8.74 6.66
CA VAL A 664 15.94 -7.42 5.99
C VAL A 664 15.95 -7.52 4.47
N LYS A 665 15.75 -8.72 3.91
CA LYS A 665 15.86 -9.01 2.47
C LYS A 665 15.07 -8.06 1.55
N ASP A 666 13.91 -7.57 2.01
CA ASP A 666 13.04 -6.68 1.23
C ASP A 666 13.44 -5.20 1.32
N THR A 667 14.30 -4.83 2.27
CA THR A 667 14.64 -3.42 2.56
C THR A 667 16.13 -3.12 2.45
N VAL A 668 17.00 -4.12 2.54
CA VAL A 668 18.44 -3.88 2.65
C VAL A 668 19.07 -3.36 1.36
N VAL A 669 20.01 -2.42 1.49
CA VAL A 669 20.92 -1.97 0.43
C VAL A 669 22.38 -2.16 0.87
N VAL A 670 23.25 -2.36 -0.12
CA VAL A 670 24.69 -2.54 0.09
C VAL A 670 25.47 -1.70 -0.91
N ASN A 671 26.67 -1.25 -0.51
CA ASN A 671 27.62 -0.60 -1.41
C ASN A 671 28.42 -1.62 -2.25
N ASP A 672 29.45 -1.12 -2.92
CA ASP A 672 30.32 -1.83 -3.87
C ASP A 672 31.68 -2.26 -3.31
N ARG A 673 31.88 -2.24 -1.99
CA ARG A 673 33.17 -2.54 -1.35
C ARG A 673 33.23 -3.94 -0.75
N TRP A 674 32.88 -4.94 -1.55
CA TRP A 674 32.81 -6.35 -1.15
C TRP A 674 34.05 -7.17 -1.53
N GLY A 675 35.12 -6.52 -2.00
CA GLY A 675 36.37 -7.14 -2.44
C GLY A 675 37.19 -6.18 -3.31
N SER A 676 38.48 -6.45 -3.49
CA SER A 676 39.42 -5.47 -4.08
C SER A 676 39.14 -5.03 -5.52
N ASP A 677 38.43 -5.85 -6.31
CA ASP A 677 38.07 -5.54 -7.70
C ASP A 677 36.59 -5.15 -7.87
N MET A 678 35.87 -4.94 -6.76
CA MET A 678 34.41 -4.70 -6.75
C MET A 678 33.96 -3.24 -6.91
N PRO A 679 34.71 -2.21 -6.45
CA PRO A 679 34.25 -0.82 -6.58
C PRO A 679 33.91 -0.45 -8.03
N CYS A 680 32.80 0.26 -8.24
CA CYS A 680 32.18 0.56 -9.54
C CYS A 680 31.69 -0.62 -10.39
N HIS A 681 31.75 -1.87 -9.90
CA HIS A 681 31.38 -3.05 -10.69
C HIS A 681 30.14 -3.76 -10.14
N HIS A 682 29.99 -3.85 -8.82
CA HIS A 682 28.97 -4.67 -8.16
C HIS A 682 28.35 -3.95 -6.97
N GLY A 683 27.14 -4.35 -6.56
CA GLY A 683 26.47 -3.80 -5.37
C GLY A 683 25.25 -2.93 -5.68
N GLY A 684 24.45 -2.64 -4.63
CA GLY A 684 23.20 -1.89 -4.78
C GLY A 684 23.40 -0.43 -5.18
N PHE A 685 24.51 0.17 -4.75
CA PHE A 685 24.94 1.50 -5.17
C PHE A 685 26.47 1.59 -5.19
N TYR A 686 26.99 2.46 -6.06
CA TYR A 686 28.44 2.65 -6.22
C TYR A 686 28.97 3.74 -5.31
N THR A 687 30.05 3.41 -4.60
CA THR A 687 30.92 4.36 -3.92
C THR A 687 32.24 4.50 -4.63
N CYS A 688 32.73 3.53 -5.41
CA CYS A 688 33.90 3.60 -6.31
C CYS A 688 35.27 3.95 -5.70
N SER A 689 35.35 5.07 -4.98
CA SER A 689 36.50 5.60 -4.26
C SER A 689 35.98 6.49 -3.12
N ASP A 690 36.85 6.86 -2.18
CA ASP A 690 36.48 7.87 -1.19
C ASP A 690 36.09 9.19 -1.89
N HIS A 691 35.04 9.84 -1.38
CA HIS A 691 34.49 11.09 -1.94
C HIS A 691 34.08 11.01 -3.42
N TYR A 692 33.55 9.87 -3.85
CA TYR A 692 33.17 9.67 -5.24
C TYR A 692 32.13 10.66 -5.73
N ASN A 693 32.48 11.32 -6.83
CA ASN A 693 31.62 12.21 -7.57
C ASN A 693 31.94 12.07 -9.06
N PRO A 694 31.07 11.43 -9.86
CA PRO A 694 31.35 11.19 -11.27
C PRO A 694 31.39 12.48 -12.10
N GLY A 695 30.74 13.56 -11.66
CA GLY A 695 30.64 14.82 -12.42
C GLY A 695 29.83 14.72 -13.72
N HIS A 696 29.23 13.57 -14.00
CA HIS A 696 28.34 13.30 -15.13
C HIS A 696 27.27 12.28 -14.72
N LEU A 697 26.20 12.16 -15.51
CA LEU A 697 25.16 11.18 -15.26
C LEU A 697 25.69 9.75 -15.49
N VAL A 698 25.56 8.91 -14.48
CA VAL A 698 25.87 7.47 -14.53
C VAL A 698 24.59 6.65 -14.50
N THR A 699 24.60 5.45 -15.09
CA THR A 699 23.42 4.58 -15.22
C THR A 699 23.08 3.84 -13.94
N HIS A 700 24.07 3.58 -13.09
CA HIS A 700 23.87 2.93 -11.79
C HIS A 700 23.73 3.97 -10.68
N LYS A 701 23.00 3.63 -9.61
CA LYS A 701 22.90 4.51 -8.43
C LYS A 701 24.27 4.60 -7.76
N TRP A 702 24.57 5.75 -7.20
CA TRP A 702 25.83 6.02 -6.53
C TRP A 702 25.60 6.90 -5.31
N GLU A 703 26.54 6.86 -4.37
CA GLU A 703 26.52 7.65 -3.16
C GLU A 703 27.85 8.41 -3.03
N ASN A 704 27.78 9.69 -2.69
CA ASN A 704 28.95 10.47 -2.29
C ASN A 704 29.04 10.51 -0.77
N CYS A 705 29.90 9.69 -0.18
CA CYS A 705 30.24 9.85 1.22
C CYS A 705 31.37 10.87 1.38
N PHE A 706 31.05 12.04 1.94
CA PHE A 706 32.03 13.08 2.22
C PHE A 706 31.96 13.62 3.64
N THR A 707 33.12 13.97 4.18
CA THR A 707 33.25 14.52 5.52
C THR A 707 32.78 15.96 5.52
N VAL A 708 31.88 16.31 6.43
CA VAL A 708 31.51 17.71 6.70
C VAL A 708 32.64 18.37 7.46
N CYS A 709 33.73 18.69 6.76
CA CYS A 709 34.82 19.49 7.30
C CYS A 709 35.18 20.56 6.26
N HIS A 710 35.10 21.82 6.68
CA HIS A 710 35.56 23.02 5.95
C HIS A 710 34.61 23.69 4.92
N LEU A 711 33.38 24.03 5.30
CA LEU A 711 32.59 25.05 4.56
C LEU A 711 31.62 25.92 5.39
N LEU A 712 31.60 25.80 6.72
CA LEU A 712 30.64 26.50 7.60
C LEU A 712 31.26 27.56 8.52
N LEU A 713 32.51 28.00 8.29
CA LEU A 713 33.16 29.06 9.08
C LEU A 713 33.43 30.37 8.31
N THR A 714 32.82 30.56 7.14
CA THR A 714 32.91 31.82 6.37
C THR A 714 31.57 32.52 6.13
N VAL A 715 30.49 32.10 6.79
CA VAL A 715 29.22 32.84 6.81
C VAL A 715 28.56 32.68 8.18
N VAL A 716 29.08 33.39 9.18
CA VAL A 716 28.30 33.93 10.31
C VAL A 716 28.74 35.36 10.53
#